data_AF-A0A970LKS6-F1
#
_entry.id   AF-A0A970LKS6-F1
#
_cell.length_a   1.000
_cell.length_b   1.000
_cell.length_c   1.000
_cell.angle_alpha   90.00
_cell.angle_beta   90.00
_cell.angle_gamma   90.00
#
_symmetry.space_group_name_H-M   'P 1'
#
loop_
_entity.id
_entity.type
_entity.pdbx_description
1 polymer ?
#
loop_
_entity_poly.entity_id
_entity_poly.type
_entity_poly.pdbx_seq_one_letter_code
_entity_poly.pdbx_strand_id
1 'polypeptide(L)'
;MRKVLSFIGVMFVVLMLAACDDVKKYDVTFDLDYEGAAAAEVLKVEENKAVAKPTDPERDGYRFLKWLLDGEEYDFEAKVTKDVVLKAFWIEDLQGVHLTVTAPEGTKNVYVVGTFNEWKVGEAVALEKQDDGTFKVFLSLDEDVDEVKYKYVNGLHWNYVEKDADGEELDDREYVPQVDNRVSDTVEKWAEAYSEVTVKFDPSYGEKEKDEEGKVVDDYYYKIDKAGKYLTAAKPADPERDKYEFKGWFADLEDEKPFDFAETAVNADLVLYAKWQALPPSITGYKPVYFVIGKDVKPDWLEGVSGLDIFEKVVAATVNDDAVDLEEAGEYNLVYTVEDDYGNKVTARAPVLVVTQDQDALYKIELPDKVSANLELPTSVGDVAVTWTSSVPAVIATSGAVTPTKKNSVVKLTAKAGDAEREYWVTVYGTEVDLDATYRSSFGEIQTLNPLMATGVSDSDVYDNLVASFYGGDYDWEKAMADGYAEYPGDFSRIYDAKRNPGGDVHMPSIALKRTMGITAKYPYAVNLGVDNTIEGSYGKLLDQEAAKETLDNKWIITLKEGLQFEDGTPITTEVVEYSFQQYLNPLLQNERANYLYDGDYISLLNGKEYFDSKVLWRAVGFRKIDDYAFEIELTGKATQYHIMTYLGIVNLVHPTKFEAGLNLTGSETNYGSVENPLSSYGAFTLRNDYEDTEKFTFDRNENYHSAWNIPFKVWEGPIIKDQKDVINEFKAGNLDVAGVGGEFWEEFQDHENLYVSPSNSFYRLAISIERPNNPKPILAYAEFRRALYLATDRNDFANNVQPPSEGALGYLSNIHQVSEWASQAYASSDKHKQQLEDLGLEPEQGGYDSAEALALFKSARAAAIADGHYAEGEVIKIEFLYYDAGSNIRIANWVKEQYEEVFNPEGETNLEVILKPVSSDELNKQRTAGDFDLIFTGMSGATFQATFGMGYIFSPSFSTFLAGKGHGIPEAEVKGVEMTNLFDIVKVKTAYVEATVKANDGKVPEGMRTLSEDKFYNALKETDGVYNGTFDGLYLLWNGTAEFKADYDGQEEDLTNITAGLEAALLKQMIAVPLFSSTSAAVYQNNMVRLAPAYSLFMGWGGMSYMYKTVDASE
;
A
#
# COMPACT_ATOMS: atom_id res chain seq x y z
N MET A 1 4.89 -59.80 21.22
CA MET A 1 5.41 -59.34 19.92
C MET A 1 4.61 -58.12 19.52
N ARG A 2 5.12 -56.91 19.28
CA ARG A 2 6.44 -56.36 18.96
C ARG A 2 6.40 -54.86 19.36
N LYS A 3 6.58 -54.52 20.64
CA LYS A 3 5.81 -53.40 21.22
C LYS A 3 6.42 -52.85 22.51
N VAL A 4 6.43 -51.52 22.62
CA VAL A 4 5.92 -50.64 23.71
C VAL A 4 6.26 -50.99 25.18
N LEU A 5 6.40 -49.91 25.96
CA LEU A 5 6.16 -49.73 27.41
C LEU A 5 7.38 -49.70 28.35
N SER A 6 7.60 -48.50 28.89
CA SER A 6 7.24 -48.14 30.27
C SER A 6 7.72 -49.03 31.44
N PHE A 7 8.22 -48.30 32.45
CA PHE A 7 7.75 -48.32 33.85
C PHE A 7 8.37 -49.26 34.90
N ILE A 8 8.48 -48.65 36.09
CA ILE A 8 8.62 -49.18 37.45
C ILE A 8 10.04 -49.61 37.83
N GLY A 9 10.70 -49.10 38.88
CA GLY A 9 10.26 -48.27 40.00
C GLY A 9 10.97 -48.73 41.28
N VAL A 10 11.27 -47.77 42.15
CA VAL A 10 11.58 -47.89 43.60
C VAL A 10 13.03 -48.22 44.02
N MET A 11 13.72 -47.21 44.60
CA MET A 11 14.51 -47.34 45.84
C MET A 11 14.84 -45.95 46.40
N PHE A 12 13.95 -45.37 47.23
CA PHE A 12 14.04 -45.28 48.70
C PHE A 12 15.07 -44.25 49.25
N VAL A 13 14.50 -43.12 49.70
CA VAL A 13 14.83 -42.33 50.90
C VAL A 13 16.03 -41.36 50.85
N VAL A 14 15.64 -40.08 50.81
CA VAL A 14 16.41 -38.85 51.01
C VAL A 14 16.61 -38.60 52.52
N LEU A 15 17.84 -38.37 52.97
CA LEU A 15 18.14 -37.74 54.26
C LEU A 15 19.49 -36.97 54.23
N MET A 16 19.36 -35.65 54.39
CA MET A 16 20.26 -34.60 54.88
C MET A 16 21.75 -34.86 55.26
N LEU A 17 22.60 -33.90 54.82
CA LEU A 17 23.55 -33.03 55.57
C LEU A 17 25.01 -32.97 55.05
N ALA A 18 25.37 -31.74 54.64
CA ALA A 18 26.67 -31.05 54.69
C ALA A 18 27.88 -31.54 53.87
N ALA A 19 28.15 -30.85 52.75
CA ALA A 19 29.47 -30.31 52.39
C ALA A 19 29.26 -29.05 51.53
N CYS A 20 29.80 -27.92 52.00
CA CYS A 20 29.81 -26.63 51.32
C CYS A 20 31.12 -26.57 50.52
N ASP A 21 31.06 -26.44 49.20
CA ASP A 21 32.22 -26.09 48.38
C ASP A 21 32.19 -24.56 48.13
N ASP A 22 33.30 -23.89 48.41
CA ASP A 22 33.49 -22.43 48.32
C ASP A 22 33.24 -21.92 46.88
N VAL A 23 32.22 -21.07 46.69
CA VAL A 23 31.98 -20.35 45.43
C VAL A 23 32.99 -19.20 45.31
N LYS A 24 33.66 -19.11 44.15
CA LYS A 24 34.63 -18.04 43.85
C LYS A 24 33.93 -16.67 43.83
N LYS A 25 34.53 -15.66 44.47
CA LYS A 25 33.99 -14.29 44.54
C LYS A 25 35.02 -13.28 44.04
N TYR A 26 34.54 -12.22 43.42
CA TYR A 26 35.32 -11.09 42.92
C TYR A 26 34.95 -9.80 43.64
N ASP A 27 35.90 -8.89 43.77
CA ASP A 27 35.74 -7.60 44.44
C ASP A 27 35.31 -6.54 43.42
N VAL A 28 34.17 -5.89 43.67
CA VAL A 28 33.67 -4.71 42.96
C VAL A 28 33.91 -3.49 43.85
N THR A 29 34.80 -2.59 43.42
CA THR A 29 35.20 -1.40 44.18
C THR A 29 34.54 -0.15 43.60
N PHE A 30 33.90 0.67 44.44
CA PHE A 30 33.27 1.95 44.06
C PHE A 30 34.13 3.12 44.53
N ASP A 31 34.78 3.79 43.59
CA ASP A 31 35.71 4.90 43.82
C ASP A 31 35.07 6.23 43.40
N LEU A 32 35.01 7.21 44.31
CA LEU A 32 34.38 8.51 44.05
C LEU A 32 35.21 9.44 43.14
N ASP A 33 36.45 9.06 42.84
CA ASP A 33 37.32 9.68 41.83
C ASP A 33 37.57 11.19 42.01
N TYR A 34 37.68 11.66 43.26
CA TYR A 34 38.15 13.02 43.58
C TYR A 34 39.09 13.07 44.80
N GLU A 35 39.96 14.07 44.83
CA GLU A 35 40.97 14.23 45.89
C GLU A 35 40.31 14.54 47.25
N GLY A 36 40.61 13.74 48.28
CA GLY A 36 40.02 13.88 49.61
C GLY A 36 38.70 13.14 49.82
N ALA A 37 38.24 12.35 48.84
CA ALA A 37 37.06 11.49 48.97
C ALA A 37 37.18 10.46 50.11
N ALA A 38 36.02 9.98 50.58
CA ALA A 38 35.95 8.84 51.51
C ALA A 38 36.56 7.58 50.88
N ALA A 39 37.00 6.63 51.70
CA ALA A 39 37.60 5.39 51.21
C ALA A 39 36.60 4.60 50.35
N ALA A 40 37.07 4.10 49.20
CA ALA A 40 36.25 3.35 48.26
C ALA A 40 35.58 2.13 48.92
N GLU A 41 34.29 1.95 48.65
CA GLU A 41 33.52 0.80 49.13
C GLU A 41 33.82 -0.42 48.27
N VAL A 42 33.98 -1.60 48.88
CA VAL A 42 34.27 -2.85 48.17
C VAL A 42 33.22 -3.91 48.50
N LEU A 43 32.53 -4.40 47.47
CA LEU A 43 31.56 -5.49 47.58
C LEU A 43 32.11 -6.78 46.98
N LYS A 44 31.91 -7.91 47.68
CA LYS A 44 32.29 -9.24 47.17
C LYS A 44 31.10 -9.90 46.45
N VAL A 45 31.24 -10.14 45.15
CA VAL A 45 30.19 -10.69 44.29
C VAL A 45 30.58 -12.09 43.82
N GLU A 46 29.62 -13.02 43.81
CA GLU A 46 29.83 -14.38 43.31
C GLU A 46 30.11 -14.39 41.80
N GLU A 47 31.05 -15.23 41.37
CA GLU A 47 31.41 -15.38 39.96
C GLU A 47 30.16 -15.65 39.10
N ASN A 48 30.03 -14.92 38.00
CA ASN A 48 28.90 -14.93 37.07
C ASN A 48 27.58 -14.35 37.59
N LYS A 49 27.59 -13.59 38.70
CA LYS A 49 26.45 -12.77 39.13
C LYS A 49 26.68 -11.28 38.86
N ALA A 50 25.60 -10.56 38.64
CA ALA A 50 25.57 -9.11 38.55
C ALA A 50 25.78 -8.47 39.94
N VAL A 51 26.32 -7.24 39.98
CA VAL A 51 26.45 -6.44 41.20
C VAL A 51 25.29 -5.45 41.29
N ALA A 52 24.69 -5.29 42.46
CA ALA A 52 23.65 -4.28 42.65
C ALA A 52 24.25 -2.87 42.55
N LYS A 53 23.56 -1.95 41.88
CA LYS A 53 23.96 -0.54 41.78
C LYS A 53 23.88 0.13 43.17
N PRO A 54 24.92 0.89 43.60
CA PRO A 54 24.87 1.64 44.85
C PRO A 54 24.00 2.91 44.71
N THR A 55 23.62 3.50 45.84
CA THR A 55 23.03 4.85 45.86
C THR A 55 24.01 5.87 45.29
N ASP A 56 23.48 6.81 44.49
CA ASP A 56 24.29 7.84 43.84
C ASP A 56 24.97 8.74 44.90
N PRO A 57 26.29 8.99 44.81
CA PRO A 57 27.00 9.79 45.80
C PRO A 57 26.76 11.29 45.63
N GLU A 58 27.01 12.06 46.69
CA GLU A 58 26.87 13.52 46.71
C GLU A 58 28.22 14.24 46.87
N ARG A 59 28.37 15.42 46.25
CA ARG A 59 29.56 16.28 46.34
C ARG A 59 29.18 17.75 46.29
N ASP A 60 29.51 18.52 47.33
CA ASP A 60 29.22 19.95 47.41
C ASP A 60 29.76 20.72 46.20
N GLY A 61 28.88 21.47 45.51
CA GLY A 61 29.21 22.28 44.33
C GLY A 61 29.29 21.51 43.01
N TYR A 62 28.98 20.19 43.01
CA TYR A 62 29.06 19.32 41.85
C TYR A 62 27.86 18.37 41.75
N ARG A 63 27.49 17.95 40.53
CA ARG A 63 26.42 16.96 40.28
C ARG A 63 27.01 15.61 39.85
N PHE A 64 26.57 14.52 40.49
CA PHE A 64 26.91 13.14 40.10
C PHE A 64 26.13 12.75 38.83
N LEU A 65 26.77 12.00 37.92
CA LEU A 65 26.13 11.53 36.70
C LEU A 65 26.04 10.00 36.59
N LYS A 66 27.17 9.29 36.68
CA LYS A 66 27.24 7.83 36.43
C LYS A 66 28.52 7.18 36.93
N TRP A 67 28.53 5.83 36.89
CA TRP A 67 29.67 4.98 37.19
C TRP A 67 30.35 4.48 35.91
N LEU A 68 31.68 4.55 35.87
CA LEU A 68 32.49 4.15 34.71
C LEU A 68 33.41 2.98 35.05
N LEU A 69 33.49 1.98 34.16
CA LEU A 69 34.53 0.94 34.16
C LEU A 69 35.49 1.19 32.99
N ASP A 70 36.77 1.36 33.29
CA ASP A 70 37.81 1.63 32.29
C ASP A 70 37.51 2.83 31.36
N GLY A 71 36.70 3.78 31.83
CA GLY A 71 36.31 5.01 31.11
C GLY A 71 34.97 4.94 30.37
N GLU A 72 34.36 3.75 30.25
CA GLU A 72 33.05 3.54 29.62
C GLU A 72 31.95 3.31 30.66
N GLU A 73 30.69 3.58 30.30
CA GLU A 73 29.55 3.42 31.21
C GLU A 73 29.32 1.96 31.60
N TYR A 74 29.18 1.71 32.90
CA TYR A 74 29.06 0.35 33.43
C TYR A 74 27.59 -0.13 33.45
N ASP A 75 27.32 -1.25 32.77
CA ASP A 75 26.04 -1.97 32.84
C ASP A 75 25.99 -2.87 34.08
N PHE A 76 25.07 -2.58 35.00
CA PHE A 76 24.93 -3.32 36.25
C PHE A 76 24.28 -4.71 36.08
N GLU A 77 23.70 -5.03 34.92
CA GLU A 77 23.25 -6.39 34.59
C GLU A 77 24.40 -7.29 34.10
N ALA A 78 25.57 -6.70 33.80
CA ALA A 78 26.74 -7.45 33.39
C ALA A 78 27.26 -8.36 34.52
N LYS A 79 27.51 -9.62 34.17
CA LYS A 79 28.02 -10.63 35.11
C LYS A 79 29.47 -10.33 35.51
N VAL A 80 29.74 -10.30 36.81
CA VAL A 80 31.09 -10.10 37.35
C VAL A 80 31.91 -11.38 37.20
N THR A 81 32.96 -11.31 36.40
CA THR A 81 33.85 -12.45 36.07
C THR A 81 35.31 -12.22 36.49
N LYS A 82 35.63 -11.05 37.05
CA LYS A 82 36.91 -10.65 37.64
C LYS A 82 36.69 -9.46 38.59
N ASP A 83 37.70 -9.12 39.38
CA ASP A 83 37.67 -7.90 40.19
C ASP A 83 37.59 -6.66 39.29
N VAL A 84 36.75 -5.69 39.67
CA VAL A 84 36.52 -4.45 38.90
C VAL A 84 36.49 -3.22 39.82
N VAL A 85 36.89 -2.06 39.28
CA VAL A 85 36.85 -0.77 39.97
C VAL A 85 36.01 0.19 39.14
N LEU A 86 34.91 0.67 39.71
CA LEU A 86 33.96 1.60 39.11
C LEU A 86 34.18 3.01 39.66
N LYS A 87 34.33 4.00 38.77
CA LYS A 87 34.64 5.39 39.12
C LYS A 87 33.46 6.34 38.92
N ALA A 88 33.24 7.25 39.87
CA ALA A 88 32.17 8.26 39.81
C ALA A 88 32.52 9.44 38.88
N PHE A 89 31.54 9.94 38.11
CA PHE A 89 31.72 11.08 37.21
C PHE A 89 30.89 12.32 37.64
N TRP A 90 31.47 13.53 37.59
CA TRP A 90 30.96 14.78 38.20
C TRP A 90 31.07 16.03 37.30
N ILE A 91 30.19 17.04 37.49
CA ILE A 91 30.22 18.38 36.83
C ILE A 91 30.01 19.53 37.85
N GLU A 92 30.68 20.69 37.71
CA GLU A 92 30.62 21.90 38.61
C GLU A 92 29.53 22.92 38.16
N ASP A 93 28.82 23.62 39.08
CA ASP A 93 27.62 24.43 38.77
C ASP A 93 27.61 25.85 39.44
N LEU A 94 27.43 26.96 38.70
CA LEU A 94 27.64 28.35 39.19
C LEU A 94 26.58 29.44 38.86
N GLN A 95 25.40 29.17 38.27
CA GLN A 95 24.38 30.22 38.01
C GLN A 95 22.92 29.78 38.31
N GLY A 96 22.40 30.10 39.50
CA GLY A 96 21.00 29.85 39.89
C GLY A 96 20.68 30.35 41.30
N VAL A 97 19.43 30.20 41.77
CA VAL A 97 18.95 30.64 43.10
C VAL A 97 18.39 29.48 43.94
N HIS A 98 18.77 29.42 45.21
CA HIS A 98 18.20 28.50 46.19
C HIS A 98 17.05 29.18 46.95
N LEU A 99 15.82 28.71 46.73
CA LEU A 99 14.65 29.16 47.47
C LEU A 99 14.40 28.22 48.65
N THR A 100 14.20 28.79 49.84
CA THR A 100 13.71 28.08 51.02
C THR A 100 12.40 28.71 51.49
N VAL A 101 11.34 27.94 51.59
CA VAL A 101 9.99 28.44 51.87
C VAL A 101 9.44 27.80 53.13
N THR A 102 8.98 28.63 54.06
CA THR A 102 8.18 28.18 55.20
C THR A 102 6.71 28.32 54.84
N ALA A 103 5.97 27.20 54.84
CA ALA A 103 4.55 27.16 54.49
C ALA A 103 3.68 26.89 55.73
N PRO A 104 2.37 27.20 55.68
CA PRO A 104 1.45 26.93 56.78
C PRO A 104 1.38 25.43 57.16
N GLU A 105 1.12 25.14 58.43
CA GLU A 105 1.04 23.78 58.95
C GLU A 105 0.00 22.95 58.18
N GLY A 106 0.38 21.71 57.80
CA GLY A 106 -0.47 20.83 56.99
C GLY A 106 -0.29 20.96 55.48
N THR A 107 0.55 21.90 55.00
CA THR A 107 0.92 21.98 53.59
C THR A 107 1.63 20.71 53.14
N LYS A 108 1.09 20.08 52.10
CA LYS A 108 1.64 18.84 51.54
C LYS A 108 2.71 19.12 50.50
N ASN A 109 2.39 19.95 49.52
CA ASN A 109 3.23 20.30 48.38
C ASN A 109 3.35 21.82 48.28
N VAL A 110 4.49 22.30 47.78
CA VAL A 110 4.71 23.69 47.38
C VAL A 110 5.38 23.68 46.02
N TYR A 111 4.88 24.49 45.10
CA TYR A 111 5.49 24.72 43.80
C TYR A 111 5.77 26.21 43.63
N VAL A 112 6.78 26.55 42.82
CA VAL A 112 7.11 27.92 42.43
C VAL A 112 6.84 28.11 40.93
N VAL A 113 6.21 29.22 40.60
CA VAL A 113 5.87 29.64 39.24
C VAL A 113 6.35 31.07 39.04
N GLY A 114 6.91 31.38 37.88
CA GLY A 114 7.40 32.72 37.63
C GLY A 114 7.84 32.95 36.19
N THR A 115 8.61 34.02 36.01
CA THR A 115 9.20 34.39 34.71
C THR A 115 10.01 33.26 34.05
N PHE A 116 10.70 32.41 34.83
CA PHE A 116 11.51 31.28 34.33
C PHE A 116 10.71 30.14 33.71
N ASN A 117 9.39 30.06 33.94
CA ASN A 117 8.51 29.12 33.27
C ASN A 117 7.32 29.84 32.60
N GLU A 118 7.52 31.10 32.21
CA GLU A 118 6.54 31.95 31.53
C GLU A 118 5.17 32.02 32.25
N TRP A 119 5.16 31.92 33.58
CA TRP A 119 3.95 31.89 34.41
C TRP A 119 2.97 30.73 34.13
N LYS A 120 3.46 29.63 33.53
CA LYS A 120 2.67 28.42 33.28
C LYS A 120 2.57 27.58 34.55
N VAL A 121 1.49 27.75 35.31
CA VAL A 121 1.25 27.02 36.59
C VAL A 121 1.19 25.48 36.45
N GLY A 122 0.83 24.96 35.27
CA GLY A 122 0.87 23.53 34.98
C GLY A 122 2.29 22.96 34.87
N GLU A 123 3.28 23.83 34.66
CA GLU A 123 4.71 23.53 34.57
C GLU A 123 5.46 24.12 35.78
N ALA A 124 4.76 24.32 36.90
CA ALA A 124 5.36 24.83 38.12
C ALA A 124 6.46 23.90 38.64
N VAL A 125 7.56 24.49 39.11
CA VAL A 125 8.68 23.72 39.64
C VAL A 125 8.37 23.32 41.09
N ALA A 126 8.42 22.02 41.39
CA ALA A 126 8.15 21.50 42.72
C ALA A 126 9.29 21.82 43.69
N LEU A 127 8.95 22.18 44.94
CA LEU A 127 9.90 22.31 46.03
C LEU A 127 9.93 21.03 46.85
N GLU A 128 11.14 20.63 47.24
CA GLU A 128 11.39 19.46 48.07
C GLU A 128 11.15 19.78 49.55
N LYS A 129 10.27 19.02 50.19
CA LYS A 129 9.97 19.16 51.61
C LYS A 129 11.10 18.63 52.49
N GLN A 130 11.51 19.42 53.45
CA GLN A 130 12.58 19.11 54.39
C GLN A 130 12.01 18.62 55.73
N ASP A 131 12.83 17.91 56.50
CA ASP A 131 12.45 17.38 57.81
C ASP A 131 12.10 18.47 58.84
N ASP A 132 12.62 19.69 58.66
CA ASP A 132 12.34 20.86 59.51
C ASP A 132 11.01 21.56 59.18
N GLY A 133 10.29 21.08 58.16
CA GLY A 133 9.00 21.62 57.72
C GLY A 133 9.09 22.70 56.64
N THR A 134 10.30 23.11 56.25
CA THR A 134 10.50 24.03 55.11
C THR A 134 10.50 23.28 53.77
N PHE A 135 10.37 24.01 52.67
CA PHE A 135 10.42 23.50 51.30
C PHE A 135 11.57 24.16 50.55
N LYS A 136 12.36 23.41 49.80
CA LYS A 136 13.57 23.92 49.14
C LYS A 136 13.61 23.55 47.66
N VAL A 137 14.14 24.44 46.84
CA VAL A 137 14.49 24.16 45.44
C VAL A 137 15.67 25.00 45.01
N PHE A 138 16.46 24.48 44.08
CA PHE A 138 17.41 25.26 43.31
C PHE A 138 16.83 25.50 41.91
N LEU A 139 16.71 26.77 41.52
CA LEU A 139 16.30 27.18 40.18
C LEU A 139 17.54 27.57 39.38
N SER A 140 17.83 26.84 38.31
CA SER A 140 18.82 27.24 37.31
C SER A 140 18.27 28.44 36.54
N LEU A 141 19.10 29.46 36.32
CA LEU A 141 18.73 30.65 35.56
C LEU A 141 19.66 30.80 34.35
N ASP A 142 19.14 31.36 33.26
CA ASP A 142 19.95 31.68 32.08
C ASP A 142 20.91 32.85 32.39
N GLU A 143 22.06 32.90 31.70
CA GLU A 143 23.17 33.82 32.02
C GLU A 143 22.82 35.32 31.90
N ASP A 144 21.75 35.66 31.18
CA ASP A 144 21.32 37.03 30.86
C ASP A 144 20.07 37.50 31.63
N VAL A 145 19.65 36.81 32.70
CA VAL A 145 18.45 37.19 33.47
C VAL A 145 18.75 38.31 34.46
N ASP A 146 18.23 39.52 34.19
CA ASP A 146 18.39 40.71 35.06
C ASP A 146 17.50 40.68 36.33
N GLU A 147 16.32 40.05 36.26
CA GLU A 147 15.35 39.95 37.36
C GLU A 147 14.42 38.74 37.17
N VAL A 148 14.12 38.03 38.26
CA VAL A 148 13.15 36.92 38.31
C VAL A 148 11.96 37.33 39.15
N LYS A 149 10.76 37.28 38.57
CA LYS A 149 9.49 37.39 39.32
C LYS A 149 8.83 36.04 39.50
N TYR A 150 8.26 35.78 40.68
CA TYR A 150 7.64 34.48 41.00
C TYR A 150 6.56 34.54 42.10
N LYS A 151 5.80 33.45 42.22
CA LYS A 151 4.79 33.16 43.27
C LYS A 151 4.81 31.67 43.65
N TYR A 152 4.27 31.36 44.83
CA TYR A 152 4.07 29.99 45.29
C TYR A 152 2.62 29.51 45.15
N VAL A 153 2.44 28.22 44.86
CA VAL A 153 1.14 27.53 44.83
C VAL A 153 1.24 26.20 45.59
N ASN A 154 0.15 25.76 46.25
CA ASN A 154 0.10 24.44 46.93
C ASN A 154 -0.51 23.30 46.08
N GLY A 155 -0.85 23.61 44.83
CA GLY A 155 -1.34 22.71 43.78
C GLY A 155 -1.14 23.37 42.41
N LEU A 156 -1.15 22.59 41.33
CA LEU A 156 -0.79 23.05 39.97
C LEU A 156 -1.92 23.85 39.27
N HIS A 157 -2.56 24.76 39.99
CA HIS A 157 -3.57 25.68 39.49
C HIS A 157 -3.58 26.98 40.30
N TRP A 158 -3.94 28.11 39.69
CA TRP A 158 -3.91 29.42 40.35
C TRP A 158 -4.89 29.58 41.53
N ASN A 159 -5.90 28.71 41.65
CA ASN A 159 -6.78 28.66 42.83
C ASN A 159 -6.02 28.30 44.13
N TYR A 160 -4.82 27.74 44.00
CA TYR A 160 -3.96 27.30 45.09
C TYR A 160 -2.84 28.28 45.43
N VAL A 161 -2.89 29.49 44.87
CA VAL A 161 -1.85 30.51 45.04
C VAL A 161 -1.76 31.02 46.47
N GLU A 162 -0.55 31.43 46.86
CA GLU A 162 -0.33 32.14 48.11
C GLU A 162 -1.15 33.44 48.20
N LYS A 163 -1.59 33.75 49.43
CA LYS A 163 -2.32 34.96 49.80
C LYS A 163 -1.71 35.53 51.08
N ASP A 164 -2.01 36.79 51.36
CA ASP A 164 -1.62 37.40 52.62
C ASP A 164 -2.38 36.79 53.83
N ALA A 165 -2.05 37.24 55.04
CA ALA A 165 -2.67 36.73 56.27
C ALA A 165 -4.20 36.94 56.33
N ASP A 166 -4.72 37.97 55.65
CA ASP A 166 -6.14 38.30 55.59
C ASP A 166 -6.86 37.53 54.45
N GLY A 167 -6.11 36.98 53.49
CA GLY A 167 -6.60 36.21 52.34
C GLY A 167 -6.69 37.01 51.05
N GLU A 168 -6.14 38.22 51.02
CA GLU A 168 -6.08 39.08 49.83
C GLU A 168 -4.88 38.70 48.93
N GLU A 169 -4.93 39.14 47.67
CA GLU A 169 -3.90 38.84 46.68
C GLU A 169 -2.58 39.57 46.97
N LEU A 170 -1.47 38.84 46.91
CA LEU A 170 -0.12 39.38 47.03
C LEU A 170 0.39 39.87 45.67
N ASP A 171 1.27 40.87 45.64
CA ASP A 171 2.06 41.21 44.45
C ASP A 171 3.10 40.09 44.15
N ASP A 172 3.73 40.12 42.98
CA ASP A 172 4.79 39.15 42.62
C ASP A 172 6.04 39.33 43.48
N ARG A 173 6.67 38.22 43.88
CA ARG A 173 7.98 38.24 44.55
C ARG A 173 9.06 38.51 43.51
N GLU A 174 10.07 39.30 43.86
CA GLU A 174 11.14 39.70 42.94
C GLU A 174 12.51 39.27 43.50
N TYR A 175 13.35 38.67 42.65
CA TYR A 175 14.74 38.32 42.94
C TYR A 175 15.68 38.82 41.83
N VAL A 176 16.73 39.53 42.21
CA VAL A 176 17.82 39.95 41.31
C VAL A 176 19.04 39.07 41.59
N PRO A 177 19.61 38.38 40.57
CA PRO A 177 20.77 37.52 40.76
C PRO A 177 21.95 38.24 41.41
N GLN A 178 22.49 37.64 42.47
CA GLN A 178 23.57 38.21 43.27
C GLN A 178 24.44 37.09 43.88
N VAL A 179 25.65 37.46 44.34
CA VAL A 179 26.66 36.50 44.84
C VAL A 179 26.16 35.63 45.99
N ASP A 180 25.24 36.16 46.83
CA ASP A 180 24.52 35.37 47.82
C ASP A 180 23.16 34.95 47.24
N ASN A 181 23.10 33.73 46.69
CA ASN A 181 21.97 33.26 45.89
C ASN A 181 20.93 32.48 46.70
N ARG A 182 20.74 32.82 47.98
CA ARG A 182 19.80 32.13 48.88
C ARG A 182 18.68 33.07 49.31
N VAL A 183 17.44 32.69 49.03
CA VAL A 183 16.23 33.43 49.44
C VAL A 183 15.43 32.59 50.43
N SER A 184 14.94 33.22 51.49
CA SER A 184 14.06 32.59 52.47
C SER A 184 12.73 33.32 52.51
N ASP A 185 11.68 32.63 52.09
CA ASP A 185 10.30 33.14 51.99
C ASP A 185 9.37 32.48 53.01
N THR A 186 8.29 33.18 53.33
CA THR A 186 7.18 32.64 54.13
C THR A 186 5.87 32.82 53.36
N VAL A 187 5.09 31.75 53.28
CA VAL A 187 3.70 31.77 52.82
C VAL A 187 2.79 31.79 54.04
N GLU A 188 1.99 32.84 54.19
CA GLU A 188 1.10 33.01 55.35
C GLU A 188 -0.19 32.18 55.20
N LYS A 189 -0.73 32.10 53.98
CA LYS A 189 -2.01 31.44 53.71
C LYS A 189 -2.10 31.00 52.25
N TRP A 190 -2.84 29.92 52.02
CA TRP A 190 -3.22 29.47 50.67
C TRP A 190 -4.64 29.91 50.33
N ALA A 191 -4.88 30.29 49.08
CA ALA A 191 -6.21 30.63 48.59
C ALA A 191 -7.22 29.47 48.77
N GLU A 192 -6.79 28.24 48.46
CA GLU A 192 -7.54 27.01 48.73
C GLU A 192 -6.64 25.89 49.29
N ALA A 193 -7.24 24.94 50.02
CA ALA A 193 -6.53 23.77 50.53
C ALA A 193 -6.48 22.66 49.48
N TYR A 194 -5.28 22.10 49.25
CA TYR A 194 -5.08 21.02 48.28
C TYR A 194 -5.81 19.71 48.67
N SER A 195 -6.53 19.08 47.72
CA SER A 195 -7.18 17.77 47.89
C SER A 195 -7.14 16.92 46.62
N GLU A 196 -6.90 15.60 46.75
CA GLU A 196 -6.82 14.62 45.65
C GLU A 196 -8.04 13.67 45.64
N VAL A 197 -8.45 13.19 44.47
CA VAL A 197 -9.47 12.14 44.23
C VAL A 197 -8.83 11.00 43.40
N THR A 198 -9.20 9.74 43.64
CA THR A 198 -8.60 8.57 42.99
C THR A 198 -9.53 7.93 41.95
N VAL A 199 -9.06 7.77 40.71
CA VAL A 199 -9.71 6.92 39.70
C VAL A 199 -8.94 5.62 39.57
N LYS A 200 -9.62 4.51 39.81
CA LYS A 200 -9.09 3.16 39.64
C LYS A 200 -9.58 2.60 38.31
N PHE A 201 -8.66 2.15 37.47
CA PHE A 201 -8.99 1.36 36.27
C PHE A 201 -8.79 -0.12 36.60
N ASP A 202 -9.87 -0.91 36.51
CA ASP A 202 -9.87 -2.34 36.75
C ASP A 202 -10.00 -3.10 35.42
N PRO A 203 -8.89 -3.61 34.84
CA PRO A 203 -8.90 -4.34 33.59
C PRO A 203 -9.42 -5.78 33.72
N SER A 204 -9.54 -6.30 34.95
CA SER A 204 -9.77 -7.73 35.22
C SER A 204 -11.25 -8.05 35.43
N TYR A 205 -11.78 -9.00 34.66
CA TYR A 205 -13.12 -9.56 34.87
C TYR A 205 -13.12 -10.50 36.10
N GLY A 206 -12.89 -9.96 37.29
CA GLY A 206 -13.11 -10.62 38.58
C GLY A 206 -12.14 -11.75 39.00
N GLU A 207 -11.27 -12.26 38.13
CA GLU A 207 -10.22 -13.23 38.50
C GLU A 207 -8.82 -12.58 38.44
N LYS A 208 -8.10 -12.63 39.56
CA LYS A 208 -6.82 -11.95 39.78
C LYS A 208 -5.73 -12.99 40.03
N GLU A 209 -4.72 -13.07 39.16
CA GLU A 209 -3.49 -13.80 39.49
C GLU A 209 -2.73 -13.06 40.59
N LYS A 210 -2.11 -13.84 41.49
CA LYS A 210 -1.31 -13.33 42.59
C LYS A 210 0.13 -13.81 42.40
N ASP A 211 1.08 -12.92 42.61
CA ASP A 211 2.50 -13.30 42.66
C ASP A 211 2.81 -14.25 43.84
N GLU A 212 4.05 -14.75 43.90
CA GLU A 212 4.49 -15.70 44.94
C GLU A 212 4.39 -15.12 46.37
N GLU A 213 4.23 -13.79 46.51
CA GLU A 213 3.96 -13.11 47.78
C GLU A 213 2.47 -12.80 48.04
N GLY A 214 1.56 -13.12 47.11
CA GLY A 214 0.12 -12.97 47.27
C GLY A 214 -0.45 -11.62 46.85
N LYS A 215 0.31 -10.79 46.11
CA LYS A 215 -0.12 -9.47 45.63
C LYS A 215 -0.72 -9.58 44.22
N VAL A 216 -1.83 -8.87 44.03
CA VAL A 216 -2.54 -8.78 42.74
C VAL A 216 -1.77 -7.86 41.80
N VAL A 217 -1.52 -8.33 40.59
CA VAL A 217 -0.93 -7.55 39.48
C VAL A 217 -2.08 -6.95 38.65
N ASP A 218 -1.96 -5.70 38.18
CA ASP A 218 -2.86 -5.00 37.24
C ASP A 218 -4.04 -4.14 37.76
N ASP A 219 -3.90 -3.38 38.85
CA ASP A 219 -4.78 -2.22 39.11
C ASP A 219 -4.00 -0.90 38.83
N TYR A 220 -4.47 -0.05 37.90
CA TYR A 220 -3.89 1.28 37.68
C TYR A 220 -4.66 2.34 38.48
N TYR A 221 -3.96 3.16 39.27
CA TYR A 221 -4.53 4.23 40.09
C TYR A 221 -4.03 5.59 39.61
N TYR A 222 -4.95 6.49 39.23
CA TYR A 222 -4.63 7.87 38.89
C TYR A 222 -5.24 8.82 39.94
N LYS A 223 -4.48 9.83 40.33
CA LYS A 223 -4.93 10.89 41.25
C LYS A 223 -5.25 12.15 40.45
N ILE A 224 -6.46 12.68 40.60
CA ILE A 224 -6.92 13.92 39.98
C ILE A 224 -7.23 14.97 41.05
N ASP A 225 -7.09 16.26 40.74
CA ASP A 225 -7.52 17.35 41.64
C ASP A 225 -9.03 17.65 41.48
N LYS A 226 -9.61 18.35 42.47
CA LYS A 226 -11.05 18.66 42.52
C LYS A 226 -11.52 19.80 41.60
N ALA A 227 -10.66 20.34 40.74
CA ALA A 227 -11.07 21.35 39.75
C ALA A 227 -11.60 20.74 38.44
N GLY A 228 -11.62 19.40 38.31
CA GLY A 228 -12.28 18.71 37.21
C GLY A 228 -11.62 18.89 35.84
N LYS A 229 -10.32 19.24 35.81
CA LYS A 229 -9.53 19.28 34.57
C LYS A 229 -8.14 18.66 34.78
N TYR A 230 -7.80 17.71 33.92
CA TYR A 230 -6.64 16.82 33.98
C TYR A 230 -5.28 17.52 34.24
N LEU A 231 -4.53 17.03 35.23
CA LEU A 231 -3.09 17.29 35.41
C LEU A 231 -2.30 16.22 34.65
N THR A 232 -2.14 16.43 33.34
CA THR A 232 -1.24 15.71 32.40
C THR A 232 -1.45 14.19 32.16
N ALA A 233 -1.32 13.83 30.88
CA ALA A 233 -1.36 12.52 30.23
C ALA A 233 -2.76 11.90 30.00
N ALA A 234 -2.97 11.49 28.75
CA ALA A 234 -4.19 10.97 28.16
C ALA A 234 -4.76 9.72 28.86
N LYS A 235 -5.98 9.33 28.45
CA LYS A 235 -6.57 7.99 28.67
C LYS A 235 -5.45 6.92 28.64
N PRO A 236 -5.35 6.01 29.62
CA PRO A 236 -4.37 4.92 29.56
C PRO A 236 -4.54 4.17 28.23
N ALA A 237 -3.44 3.59 27.71
CA ALA A 237 -3.54 2.70 26.56
C ALA A 237 -4.63 1.67 26.82
N ASP A 238 -5.46 1.41 25.81
CA ASP A 238 -6.54 0.45 25.96
C ASP A 238 -5.92 -0.87 26.43
N PRO A 239 -6.44 -1.45 27.53
CA PRO A 239 -5.85 -2.65 28.05
C PRO A 239 -5.97 -3.72 26.97
N GLU A 240 -5.01 -4.62 26.94
CA GLU A 240 -5.04 -5.78 26.07
C GLU A 240 -5.38 -7.00 26.90
N ARG A 241 -6.28 -7.83 26.37
CA ARG A 241 -6.60 -9.13 26.95
C ARG A 241 -6.56 -10.13 25.82
N ASP A 242 -5.58 -11.04 25.88
CA ASP A 242 -5.49 -12.15 24.95
C ASP A 242 -6.87 -12.78 24.81
N LYS A 243 -7.34 -12.95 23.56
CA LYS A 243 -8.60 -13.63 23.19
C LYS A 243 -9.89 -12.79 23.36
N TYR A 244 -9.79 -11.51 23.73
CA TYR A 244 -10.94 -10.62 23.95
C TYR A 244 -10.74 -9.25 23.29
N GLU A 245 -11.83 -8.68 22.75
CA GLU A 245 -11.90 -7.30 22.25
C GLU A 245 -12.29 -6.33 23.38
N PHE A 246 -11.57 -5.21 23.49
CA PHE A 246 -11.86 -4.15 24.47
C PHE A 246 -13.03 -3.27 23.99
N LYS A 247 -14.13 -3.22 24.74
CA LYS A 247 -15.35 -2.46 24.39
C LYS A 247 -15.46 -1.09 25.08
N GLY A 248 -14.44 -0.70 25.83
CA GLY A 248 -14.40 0.56 26.56
C GLY A 248 -14.42 0.37 28.08
N TRP A 249 -14.25 1.50 28.76
CA TRP A 249 -14.29 1.61 30.22
C TRP A 249 -15.71 1.96 30.66
N PHE A 250 -16.23 1.35 31.71
CA PHE A 250 -17.60 1.58 32.19
C PHE A 250 -17.61 1.87 33.70
N ALA A 251 -18.50 2.75 34.15
CA ALA A 251 -18.67 3.01 35.58
C ALA A 251 -19.41 1.86 36.28
N ASP A 252 -20.31 1.20 35.55
CA ASP A 252 -20.93 -0.07 35.92
C ASP A 252 -20.90 -1.05 34.73
N LEU A 253 -20.67 -2.34 34.97
CA LEU A 253 -20.65 -3.34 33.90
C LEU A 253 -22.03 -3.56 33.25
N GLU A 254 -23.11 -3.21 33.97
CA GLU A 254 -24.49 -3.24 33.44
C GLU A 254 -24.78 -2.07 32.49
N ASP A 255 -23.93 -1.04 32.44
CA ASP A 255 -24.11 0.11 31.56
C ASP A 255 -24.04 -0.32 30.08
N GLU A 256 -24.95 0.23 29.27
CA GLU A 256 -25.01 -0.01 27.82
C GLU A 256 -24.03 0.87 27.04
N LYS A 257 -23.55 1.98 27.63
CA LYS A 257 -22.64 2.93 26.99
C LYS A 257 -21.35 3.09 27.79
N PRO A 258 -20.18 3.18 27.13
CA PRO A 258 -18.91 3.38 27.81
C PRO A 258 -18.87 4.76 28.49
N PHE A 259 -18.04 4.85 29.52
CA PHE A 259 -17.76 6.07 30.26
C PHE A 259 -17.13 7.13 29.35
N ASP A 260 -17.74 8.31 29.33
CA ASP A 260 -17.28 9.45 28.54
C ASP A 260 -16.32 10.31 29.36
N PHE A 261 -15.04 10.22 29.00
CA PHE A 261 -13.95 10.97 29.64
C PHE A 261 -13.95 12.48 29.33
N ALA A 262 -14.68 12.93 28.31
CA ALA A 262 -14.74 14.33 27.90
C ALA A 262 -15.88 15.09 28.60
N GLU A 263 -17.01 14.42 28.87
CA GLU A 263 -18.21 15.07 29.40
C GLU A 263 -18.53 14.76 30.87
N THR A 264 -17.93 13.72 31.46
CA THR A 264 -18.29 13.27 32.83
C THR A 264 -17.36 13.83 33.91
N ALA A 265 -17.89 14.69 34.80
CA ALA A 265 -17.13 15.22 35.94
C ALA A 265 -16.94 14.18 37.06
N VAL A 266 -15.69 13.96 37.50
CA VAL A 266 -15.34 13.01 38.58
C VAL A 266 -15.10 13.76 39.90
N ASN A 267 -16.08 13.71 40.79
CA ASN A 267 -16.09 14.51 42.04
C ASN A 267 -15.82 13.68 43.32
N ALA A 268 -15.62 12.37 43.17
CA ALA A 268 -15.34 11.40 44.24
C ALA A 268 -14.57 10.20 43.66
N ASP A 269 -14.00 9.35 44.53
CA ASP A 269 -13.25 8.17 44.08
C ASP A 269 -14.13 7.29 43.18
N LEU A 270 -13.60 6.90 42.01
CA LEU A 270 -14.33 6.19 40.95
C LEU A 270 -13.55 4.95 40.53
N VAL A 271 -14.27 3.85 40.31
CA VAL A 271 -13.70 2.66 39.65
C VAL A 271 -14.32 2.55 38.27
N LEU A 272 -13.47 2.42 37.25
CA LEU A 272 -13.87 2.11 35.88
C LEU A 272 -13.47 0.69 35.55
N TYR A 273 -14.40 -0.06 34.99
CA TYR A 273 -14.21 -1.47 34.63
C TYR A 273 -14.03 -1.60 33.12
N ALA A 274 -13.02 -2.37 32.73
CA ALA A 274 -12.85 -2.76 31.34
C ALA A 274 -13.97 -3.74 30.95
N LYS A 275 -14.74 -3.41 29.92
CA LYS A 275 -15.70 -4.34 29.33
C LYS A 275 -15.04 -5.04 28.15
N TRP A 276 -15.13 -6.35 28.15
CA TRP A 276 -14.49 -7.22 27.17
C TRP A 276 -15.54 -8.02 26.45
N GLN A 277 -15.42 -8.11 25.13
CA GLN A 277 -16.16 -9.08 24.33
C GLN A 277 -15.22 -10.23 23.94
N ALA A 278 -15.60 -11.47 24.19
CA ALA A 278 -14.86 -12.62 23.66
C ALA A 278 -14.83 -12.53 22.13
N LEU A 279 -13.66 -12.72 21.51
CA LEU A 279 -13.61 -12.83 20.05
C LEU A 279 -14.54 -13.97 19.58
N PRO A 280 -15.09 -13.92 18.35
CA PRO A 280 -15.87 -15.04 17.84
C PRO A 280 -14.99 -16.30 17.74
N PRO A 281 -15.59 -17.50 17.86
CA PRO A 281 -14.84 -18.74 17.64
C PRO A 281 -14.30 -18.79 16.21
N SER A 282 -13.21 -19.51 16.00
CA SER A 282 -12.70 -19.82 14.67
C SER A 282 -13.26 -21.15 14.19
N ILE A 283 -13.42 -21.28 12.88
CA ILE A 283 -13.73 -22.55 12.23
C ILE A 283 -12.68 -22.85 11.17
N THR A 284 -12.13 -24.05 11.21
CA THR A 284 -11.03 -24.49 10.34
C THR A 284 -11.34 -25.86 9.75
N GLY A 285 -10.65 -26.24 8.67
CA GLY A 285 -10.75 -27.57 8.06
C GLY A 285 -11.99 -27.81 7.19
N TYR A 286 -12.88 -26.84 7.05
CA TYR A 286 -13.94 -26.88 6.03
C TYR A 286 -13.32 -26.59 4.66
N LYS A 287 -13.68 -27.38 3.66
CA LYS A 287 -13.04 -27.35 2.33
C LYS A 287 -14.08 -27.42 1.21
N PRO A 288 -13.83 -26.82 0.05
CA PRO A 288 -14.56 -27.14 -1.17
C PRO A 288 -14.65 -28.66 -1.37
N VAL A 289 -15.82 -29.16 -1.75
CA VAL A 289 -16.03 -30.58 -2.01
C VAL A 289 -16.27 -30.80 -3.49
N TYR A 290 -15.50 -31.71 -4.07
CA TYR A 290 -15.75 -32.26 -5.39
C TYR A 290 -16.38 -33.64 -5.22
N PHE A 291 -17.59 -33.85 -5.74
CA PHE A 291 -18.35 -35.09 -5.56
C PHE A 291 -18.75 -35.69 -6.90
N VAL A 292 -18.40 -36.95 -7.12
CA VAL A 292 -18.74 -37.69 -8.35
C VAL A 292 -19.92 -38.63 -8.12
N ILE A 293 -21.04 -38.35 -8.81
CA ILE A 293 -22.30 -39.09 -8.69
C ILE A 293 -22.09 -40.59 -8.92
N GLY A 294 -22.58 -41.39 -7.97
CA GLY A 294 -22.56 -42.86 -8.03
C GLY A 294 -21.19 -43.50 -7.86
N LYS A 295 -20.12 -42.71 -7.71
CA LYS A 295 -18.76 -43.18 -7.41
C LYS A 295 -18.38 -42.86 -5.97
N ASP A 296 -18.58 -41.61 -5.56
CA ASP A 296 -18.25 -41.14 -4.23
C ASP A 296 -19.40 -41.41 -3.26
N VAL A 297 -19.04 -41.66 -2.00
CA VAL A 297 -20.00 -41.81 -0.91
C VAL A 297 -20.13 -40.45 -0.22
N LYS A 298 -21.34 -40.06 0.19
CA LYS A 298 -21.58 -38.81 0.94
C LYS A 298 -20.53 -38.70 2.07
N PRO A 299 -19.64 -37.70 2.03
CA PRO A 299 -18.61 -37.56 3.03
C PRO A 299 -19.22 -37.11 4.35
N ASP A 300 -18.52 -37.37 5.46
CA ASP A 300 -18.84 -36.71 6.72
C ASP A 300 -18.38 -35.25 6.59
N TRP A 301 -19.33 -34.33 6.41
CA TRP A 301 -19.02 -32.92 6.19
C TRP A 301 -18.21 -32.31 7.33
N LEU A 302 -18.29 -32.87 8.55
CA LEU A 302 -17.56 -32.41 9.72
C LEU A 302 -16.17 -33.06 9.86
N GLU A 303 -15.80 -33.98 8.97
CA GLU A 303 -14.48 -34.61 9.00
C GLU A 303 -13.38 -33.57 8.77
N GLY A 304 -12.48 -33.43 9.75
CA GLY A 304 -11.41 -32.43 9.73
C GLY A 304 -11.87 -31.01 10.10
N VAL A 305 -13.18 -30.76 10.20
CA VAL A 305 -13.71 -29.46 10.58
C VAL A 305 -13.63 -29.29 12.10
N SER A 306 -12.91 -28.26 12.54
CA SER A 306 -12.74 -27.95 13.95
C SER A 306 -13.23 -26.54 14.23
N GLY A 307 -14.19 -26.42 15.15
CA GLY A 307 -14.47 -25.17 15.83
C GLY A 307 -13.50 -25.02 16.99
N LEU A 308 -12.85 -23.87 17.11
CA LEU A 308 -12.06 -23.53 18.29
C LEU A 308 -12.66 -22.27 18.88
N ASP A 309 -13.05 -22.31 20.15
CA ASP A 309 -13.30 -21.07 20.86
C ASP A 309 -11.99 -20.30 21.02
N ILE A 310 -12.13 -19.10 21.56
CA ILE A 310 -11.01 -18.22 21.81
C ILE A 310 -9.95 -18.85 22.72
N PHE A 311 -10.29 -19.84 23.54
CA PHE A 311 -9.36 -20.56 24.42
C PHE A 311 -8.71 -21.78 23.76
N GLU A 312 -8.85 -21.94 22.45
CA GLU A 312 -8.41 -23.14 21.71
C GLU A 312 -9.10 -24.42 22.22
N LYS A 313 -10.21 -24.28 22.95
CA LYS A 313 -11.05 -25.41 23.31
C LYS A 313 -11.89 -25.75 22.10
N VAL A 314 -11.94 -27.04 21.80
CA VAL A 314 -12.74 -27.57 20.70
C VAL A 314 -14.22 -27.29 20.99
N VAL A 315 -14.83 -26.56 20.07
CA VAL A 315 -16.27 -26.31 19.99
C VAL A 315 -16.84 -27.12 18.84
N ALA A 316 -18.02 -27.68 19.05
CA ALA A 316 -18.68 -28.46 18.01
C ALA A 316 -19.08 -27.54 16.84
N ALA A 317 -18.58 -27.88 15.65
CA ALA A 317 -19.14 -27.35 14.42
C ALA A 317 -20.43 -28.11 14.08
N THR A 318 -21.38 -27.39 13.51
CA THR A 318 -22.58 -27.94 12.87
C THR A 318 -22.52 -27.62 11.39
N VAL A 319 -23.23 -28.38 10.57
CA VAL A 319 -23.28 -28.21 9.12
C VAL A 319 -24.72 -28.29 8.67
N ASN A 320 -25.11 -27.38 7.79
CA ASN A 320 -26.37 -27.41 7.04
C ASN A 320 -26.06 -27.75 5.58
N ASP A 321 -26.62 -28.86 5.11
CA ASP A 321 -26.53 -29.37 3.74
C ASP A 321 -27.89 -29.51 3.05
N ASP A 322 -28.95 -28.87 3.57
CA ASP A 322 -30.33 -29.00 3.06
C ASP A 322 -30.47 -28.63 1.58
N ALA A 323 -29.60 -27.72 1.10
CA ALA A 323 -29.57 -27.29 -0.29
C ALA A 323 -28.70 -28.17 -1.20
N VAL A 324 -27.92 -29.11 -0.66
CA VAL A 324 -26.96 -29.93 -1.41
C VAL A 324 -27.66 -31.17 -1.96
N ASP A 325 -27.78 -31.26 -3.28
CA ASP A 325 -28.25 -32.46 -3.98
C ASP A 325 -27.06 -33.25 -4.56
N LEU A 326 -26.80 -34.44 -4.04
CA LEU A 326 -25.70 -35.31 -4.49
C LEU A 326 -26.11 -36.26 -5.62
N GLU A 327 -27.35 -36.19 -6.09
CA GLU A 327 -27.87 -36.97 -7.21
C GLU A 327 -28.00 -36.15 -8.51
N GLU A 328 -27.97 -34.82 -8.41
CA GLU A 328 -28.02 -33.88 -9.52
C GLU A 328 -26.68 -33.17 -9.70
N ALA A 329 -26.18 -33.10 -10.93
CA ALA A 329 -24.94 -32.37 -11.21
C ALA A 329 -25.21 -30.86 -11.09
N GLY A 330 -24.37 -30.16 -10.35
CA GLY A 330 -24.59 -28.76 -10.03
C GLY A 330 -23.64 -28.25 -8.95
N GLU A 331 -23.83 -26.99 -8.60
CA GLU A 331 -23.07 -26.31 -7.55
C GLU A 331 -23.98 -25.99 -6.38
N TYR A 332 -23.53 -26.40 -5.20
CA TYR A 332 -24.25 -26.26 -3.95
C TYR A 332 -23.34 -25.66 -2.90
N ASN A 333 -23.90 -25.28 -1.74
CA ASN A 333 -23.16 -24.71 -0.64
C ASN A 333 -23.48 -25.42 0.67
N LEU A 334 -22.43 -25.81 1.40
CA LEU A 334 -22.51 -26.20 2.80
C LEU A 334 -22.40 -24.96 3.68
N VAL A 335 -23.20 -24.88 4.73
CA VAL A 335 -23.07 -23.84 5.74
C VAL A 335 -22.65 -24.47 7.05
N TYR A 336 -21.39 -24.27 7.42
CA TYR A 336 -20.87 -24.63 8.72
C TYR A 336 -21.14 -23.54 9.73
N THR A 337 -21.49 -23.90 10.95
CA THR A 337 -21.70 -22.97 12.06
C THR A 337 -20.99 -23.48 13.30
N VAL A 338 -20.17 -22.65 13.92
CA VAL A 338 -19.61 -22.87 15.25
C VAL A 338 -20.17 -21.80 16.17
N GLU A 339 -20.72 -22.21 17.30
CA GLU A 339 -21.23 -21.32 18.35
C GLU A 339 -20.51 -21.64 19.65
N ASP A 340 -19.84 -20.65 20.22
CA ASP A 340 -19.12 -20.84 21.48
C ASP A 340 -20.07 -20.83 22.70
N ASP A 341 -19.53 -21.16 23.87
CA ASP A 341 -20.28 -21.16 25.14
C ASP A 341 -20.72 -19.74 25.57
N TYR A 342 -20.24 -18.69 24.89
CA TYR A 342 -20.60 -17.28 25.10
C TYR A 342 -21.70 -16.79 24.14
N GLY A 343 -22.18 -17.66 23.24
CA GLY A 343 -23.21 -17.35 22.25
C GLY A 343 -22.71 -16.61 21.01
N ASN A 344 -21.39 -16.46 20.85
CA ASN A 344 -20.82 -15.93 19.62
C ASN A 344 -20.88 -17.01 18.53
N LYS A 345 -21.29 -16.63 17.32
CA LYS A 345 -21.41 -17.55 16.19
C LYS A 345 -20.47 -17.13 15.06
N VAL A 346 -19.77 -18.10 14.49
CA VAL A 346 -19.13 -17.96 13.19
C VAL A 346 -19.79 -18.93 12.22
N THR A 347 -20.09 -18.44 11.01
CA THR A 347 -20.52 -19.29 9.91
C THR A 347 -19.46 -19.31 8.83
N ALA A 348 -19.19 -20.48 8.26
CA ALA A 348 -18.33 -20.66 7.12
C ALA A 348 -19.11 -21.36 6.02
N ARG A 349 -18.83 -21.02 4.76
CA ARG A 349 -19.44 -21.68 3.61
C ARG A 349 -18.39 -22.45 2.83
N ALA A 350 -18.71 -23.67 2.42
CA ALA A 350 -17.88 -24.43 1.50
C ALA A 350 -18.70 -24.84 0.27
N PRO A 351 -18.19 -24.58 -0.95
CA PRO A 351 -18.89 -25.02 -2.16
C PRO A 351 -18.81 -26.53 -2.32
N VAL A 352 -19.85 -27.13 -2.89
CA VAL A 352 -19.92 -28.53 -3.29
C VAL A 352 -20.19 -28.58 -4.79
N LEU A 353 -19.18 -28.96 -5.56
CA LEU A 353 -19.31 -29.21 -6.99
C LEU A 353 -19.65 -30.69 -7.19
N VAL A 354 -20.88 -30.95 -7.63
CA VAL A 354 -21.38 -32.29 -7.93
C VAL A 354 -21.32 -32.51 -9.44
N VAL A 355 -20.67 -33.60 -9.86
CA VAL A 355 -20.47 -33.92 -11.27
C VAL A 355 -20.87 -35.37 -11.56
N THR A 356 -21.25 -35.66 -12.80
CA THR A 356 -21.37 -37.05 -13.27
C THR A 356 -19.99 -37.70 -13.43
N GLN A 357 -19.92 -39.04 -13.47
CA GLN A 357 -18.67 -39.75 -13.77
C GLN A 357 -18.10 -39.39 -15.16
N ASP A 358 -18.99 -39.14 -16.12
CA ASP A 358 -18.62 -38.72 -17.46
C ASP A 358 -17.99 -37.31 -17.45
N GLN A 359 -18.58 -36.37 -16.70
CA GLN A 359 -18.01 -35.03 -16.50
C GLN A 359 -16.66 -35.07 -15.76
N ASP A 360 -16.53 -35.84 -14.67
CA ASP A 360 -15.26 -36.05 -13.95
C ASP A 360 -14.16 -36.57 -14.87
N ALA A 361 -14.48 -37.57 -15.71
CA ALA A 361 -13.57 -38.12 -16.69
C ALA A 361 -13.09 -37.06 -17.70
N LEU A 362 -13.99 -36.20 -18.19
CA LEU A 362 -13.64 -35.15 -19.14
C LEU A 362 -12.86 -33.98 -18.50
N TYR A 363 -13.15 -33.60 -17.25
CA TYR A 363 -12.44 -32.52 -16.55
C TYR A 363 -10.98 -32.88 -16.23
N LYS A 364 -10.66 -34.16 -16.10
CA LYS A 364 -9.29 -34.67 -15.87
C LYS A 364 -8.41 -34.72 -17.11
N ILE A 365 -8.98 -34.48 -18.29
CA ILE A 365 -8.21 -34.43 -19.53
C ILE A 365 -7.62 -33.03 -19.65
N GLU A 366 -6.30 -32.96 -19.72
CA GLU A 366 -5.55 -31.75 -20.02
C GLU A 366 -4.87 -31.91 -21.38
N LEU A 367 -5.01 -30.91 -22.24
CA LEU A 367 -4.32 -30.81 -23.52
C LEU A 367 -3.61 -29.46 -23.60
N PRO A 368 -2.42 -29.39 -24.24
CA PRO A 368 -1.79 -28.11 -24.53
C PRO A 368 -2.56 -27.34 -25.62
N ASP A 369 -2.75 -26.03 -25.47
CA ASP A 369 -3.46 -25.25 -26.50
C ASP A 369 -2.58 -24.96 -27.72
N LYS A 370 -1.27 -25.23 -27.67
CA LYS A 370 -0.35 -25.13 -28.81
C LYS A 370 0.56 -26.35 -28.92
N VAL A 371 0.71 -26.90 -30.14
CA VAL A 371 1.54 -28.09 -30.39
C VAL A 371 2.32 -28.03 -31.70
N SER A 372 3.45 -28.72 -31.72
CA SER A 372 4.21 -29.05 -32.92
C SER A 372 4.43 -30.57 -33.10
N ALA A 373 3.94 -31.36 -32.15
CA ALA A 373 4.11 -32.81 -32.07
C ALA A 373 2.75 -33.50 -31.83
N ASN A 374 2.73 -34.83 -31.96
CA ASN A 374 1.53 -35.63 -31.74
C ASN A 374 0.99 -35.45 -30.32
N LEU A 375 -0.34 -35.41 -30.19
CA LEU A 375 -1.07 -35.38 -28.93
C LEU A 375 -1.34 -36.79 -28.42
N GLU A 376 -1.31 -36.95 -27.10
CA GLU A 376 -1.84 -38.15 -26.44
C GLU A 376 -3.32 -37.92 -26.10
N LEU A 377 -4.21 -38.43 -26.95
CA LEU A 377 -5.65 -38.35 -26.72
C LEU A 377 -6.13 -39.60 -25.96
N PRO A 378 -6.51 -39.50 -24.67
CA PRO A 378 -6.91 -40.65 -23.88
C PRO A 378 -8.19 -41.28 -24.44
N THR A 379 -8.19 -42.60 -24.64
CA THR A 379 -9.39 -43.36 -25.02
C THR A 379 -10.25 -43.77 -23.80
N SER A 380 -9.73 -43.52 -22.60
CA SER A 380 -10.42 -43.75 -21.33
C SER A 380 -9.76 -42.94 -20.21
N VAL A 381 -10.55 -42.46 -19.25
CA VAL A 381 -10.07 -41.87 -18.00
C VAL A 381 -10.69 -42.64 -16.85
N GLY A 382 -9.84 -43.37 -16.10
CA GLY A 382 -10.34 -44.40 -15.20
C GLY A 382 -11.13 -45.48 -15.96
N ASP A 383 -12.35 -45.77 -15.50
CA ASP A 383 -13.25 -46.75 -16.12
C ASP A 383 -14.18 -46.15 -17.19
N VAL A 384 -14.12 -44.83 -17.42
CA VAL A 384 -14.99 -44.11 -18.36
C VAL A 384 -14.33 -44.09 -19.73
N ALA A 385 -15.04 -44.56 -20.77
CA ALA A 385 -14.57 -44.54 -22.14
C ALA A 385 -14.71 -43.14 -22.75
N VAL A 386 -13.66 -42.68 -23.44
CA VAL A 386 -13.61 -41.37 -24.09
C VAL A 386 -13.44 -41.55 -25.59
N THR A 387 -14.27 -40.85 -26.37
CA THR A 387 -14.16 -40.80 -27.83
C THR A 387 -13.86 -39.39 -28.30
N TRP A 388 -13.13 -39.27 -29.41
CA TRP A 388 -12.65 -37.99 -29.92
C TRP A 388 -13.18 -37.71 -31.32
N THR A 389 -13.53 -36.45 -31.56
CA THR A 389 -13.73 -35.91 -32.91
C THR A 389 -12.80 -34.72 -33.13
N SER A 390 -12.50 -34.43 -34.40
CA SER A 390 -11.64 -33.33 -34.81
C SER A 390 -12.35 -32.52 -35.89
N SER A 391 -12.38 -31.19 -35.75
CA SER A 391 -12.93 -30.29 -36.76
C SER A 391 -12.09 -30.24 -38.03
N VAL A 392 -10.79 -30.56 -37.93
CA VAL A 392 -9.85 -30.61 -39.07
C VAL A 392 -9.00 -31.89 -38.99
N PRO A 393 -9.55 -33.07 -39.35
CA PRO A 393 -8.86 -34.36 -39.21
C PRO A 393 -7.56 -34.47 -40.02
N ALA A 394 -7.37 -33.61 -41.03
CA ALA A 394 -6.15 -33.54 -41.83
C ALA A 394 -4.98 -32.86 -41.09
N VAL A 395 -5.26 -32.07 -40.03
CA VAL A 395 -4.26 -31.37 -39.21
C VAL A 395 -4.07 -32.11 -37.89
N ILE A 396 -5.14 -32.47 -37.18
CA ILE A 396 -5.08 -33.37 -36.02
C ILE A 396 -6.06 -34.52 -36.22
N ALA A 397 -5.55 -35.73 -36.38
CA ALA A 397 -6.38 -36.93 -36.46
C ALA A 397 -6.95 -37.31 -35.08
N THR A 398 -8.04 -38.10 -35.03
CA THR A 398 -8.63 -38.58 -33.76
C THR A 398 -7.74 -39.56 -32.98
N SER A 399 -6.62 -39.99 -33.58
CA SER A 399 -5.55 -40.72 -32.90
C SER A 399 -4.54 -39.80 -32.19
N GLY A 400 -4.71 -38.48 -32.29
CA GLY A 400 -3.75 -37.48 -31.82
C GLY A 400 -2.58 -37.21 -32.78
N ALA A 401 -2.56 -37.81 -33.97
CA ALA A 401 -1.49 -37.56 -34.94
C ALA A 401 -1.60 -36.15 -35.52
N VAL A 402 -0.51 -35.38 -35.45
CA VAL A 402 -0.44 -33.97 -35.87
C VAL A 402 0.29 -33.86 -37.22
N THR A 403 -0.30 -33.12 -38.16
CA THR A 403 0.27 -32.79 -39.47
C THR A 403 0.28 -31.27 -39.64
N PRO A 404 1.42 -30.60 -39.38
CA PRO A 404 1.55 -29.15 -39.53
C PRO A 404 1.25 -28.67 -40.96
N THR A 405 0.64 -27.50 -41.08
CA THR A 405 0.52 -26.79 -42.36
C THR A 405 1.58 -25.69 -42.48
N LYS A 406 1.60 -24.90 -43.57
CA LYS A 406 2.58 -23.81 -43.70
C LYS A 406 2.43 -22.79 -42.56
N LYS A 407 1.19 -22.37 -42.28
CA LYS A 407 0.84 -21.40 -41.24
C LYS A 407 0.26 -22.08 -40.01
N ASN A 408 0.19 -21.36 -38.89
CA ASN A 408 -0.53 -21.84 -37.71
C ASN A 408 -1.96 -22.24 -38.08
N SER A 409 -2.41 -23.38 -37.57
CA SER A 409 -3.74 -23.94 -37.87
C SER A 409 -4.42 -24.33 -36.57
N VAL A 410 -5.62 -23.83 -36.32
CA VAL A 410 -6.35 -24.12 -35.08
C VAL A 410 -7.37 -25.24 -35.32
N VAL A 411 -7.40 -26.24 -34.43
CA VAL A 411 -8.25 -27.41 -34.52
C VAL A 411 -9.07 -27.56 -33.24
N LYS A 412 -10.37 -27.77 -33.41
CA LYS A 412 -11.28 -28.10 -32.32
C LYS A 412 -11.36 -29.61 -32.16
N LEU A 413 -10.96 -30.10 -31.00
CA LEU A 413 -11.11 -31.49 -30.59
C LEU A 413 -12.28 -31.58 -29.61
N THR A 414 -13.23 -32.48 -29.86
CA THR A 414 -14.33 -32.73 -28.92
C THR A 414 -14.14 -34.11 -28.32
N ALA A 415 -13.96 -34.17 -27.00
CA ALA A 415 -13.96 -35.38 -26.21
C ALA A 415 -15.39 -35.68 -25.74
N LYS A 416 -15.82 -36.93 -25.86
CA LYS A 416 -17.14 -37.39 -25.43
C LYS A 416 -17.01 -38.58 -24.49
N ALA A 417 -17.67 -38.49 -23.34
CA ALA A 417 -17.85 -39.56 -22.36
C ALA A 417 -19.36 -39.68 -22.08
N GLY A 418 -19.97 -40.83 -22.39
CA GLY A 418 -21.43 -41.00 -22.27
C GLY A 418 -22.21 -39.90 -23.00
N ASP A 419 -23.01 -39.14 -22.24
CA ASP A 419 -23.79 -38.00 -22.73
C ASP A 419 -23.07 -36.64 -22.54
N ALA A 420 -21.93 -36.61 -21.84
CA ALA A 420 -21.12 -35.41 -21.65
C ALA A 420 -20.13 -35.22 -22.80
N GLU A 421 -19.89 -33.96 -23.16
CA GLU A 421 -18.92 -33.55 -24.18
C GLU A 421 -18.09 -32.36 -23.65
N ARG A 422 -16.81 -32.29 -24.03
CA ARG A 422 -15.91 -31.18 -23.71
C ARG A 422 -15.06 -30.85 -24.94
N GLU A 423 -14.94 -29.57 -25.26
CA GLU A 423 -14.19 -29.08 -26.41
C GLU A 423 -12.80 -28.58 -25.97
N TYR A 424 -11.82 -28.77 -26.85
CA TYR A 424 -10.44 -28.30 -26.71
C TYR A 424 -10.03 -27.65 -28.02
N TRP A 425 -9.39 -26.50 -27.94
CA TRP A 425 -8.89 -25.80 -29.12
C TRP A 425 -7.38 -25.81 -29.11
N VAL A 426 -6.82 -26.46 -30.13
CA VAL A 426 -5.38 -26.67 -30.23
C VAL A 426 -4.85 -25.99 -31.48
N THR A 427 -3.93 -25.07 -31.30
CA THR A 427 -3.15 -24.45 -32.37
C THR A 427 -1.98 -25.37 -32.72
N VAL A 428 -1.94 -25.86 -33.96
CA VAL A 428 -0.77 -26.52 -34.52
C VAL A 428 0.14 -25.45 -35.10
N TYR A 429 1.39 -25.39 -34.64
CA TYR A 429 2.41 -24.51 -35.19
C TYR A 429 2.65 -24.81 -36.67
N GLY A 430 2.70 -23.76 -37.48
CA GLY A 430 3.04 -23.86 -38.89
C GLY A 430 4.50 -24.27 -39.10
N THR A 431 4.82 -24.84 -40.26
CA THR A 431 6.21 -25.15 -40.63
C THR A 431 7.08 -23.90 -40.81
N GLU A 432 6.47 -22.71 -40.88
CA GLU A 432 7.18 -21.43 -40.96
C GLU A 432 7.71 -20.93 -39.60
N VAL A 433 7.21 -21.48 -38.49
CA VAL A 433 7.58 -21.06 -37.13
C VAL A 433 8.91 -21.70 -36.73
N ASP A 434 9.89 -20.88 -36.33
CA ASP A 434 11.12 -21.35 -35.72
C ASP A 434 10.89 -21.64 -34.23
N LEU A 435 10.68 -22.92 -33.90
CA LEU A 435 10.41 -23.38 -32.54
C LEU A 435 11.67 -23.46 -31.66
N ASP A 436 12.85 -23.30 -32.25
CA ASP A 436 14.13 -23.22 -31.54
C ASP A 436 14.63 -21.76 -31.49
N ALA A 437 13.77 -20.79 -31.83
CA ALA A 437 14.12 -19.40 -31.96
C ALA A 437 14.68 -18.79 -30.67
N THR A 438 15.70 -17.95 -30.86
CA THR A 438 16.17 -16.98 -29.88
C THR A 438 15.54 -15.62 -30.18
N TYR A 439 14.85 -15.06 -29.19
CA TYR A 439 14.39 -13.66 -29.20
C TYR A 439 15.48 -12.76 -28.62
N ARG A 440 15.77 -11.64 -29.28
CA ARG A 440 16.84 -10.70 -28.87
C ARG A 440 16.30 -9.30 -28.63
N SER A 441 16.51 -8.77 -27.43
CA SER A 441 16.18 -7.38 -27.06
C SER A 441 17.35 -6.74 -26.31
N SER A 442 17.28 -5.43 -26.04
CA SER A 442 18.17 -4.79 -25.07
C SER A 442 17.51 -4.78 -23.69
N PHE A 443 18.32 -4.70 -22.64
CA PHE A 443 17.86 -4.52 -21.25
C PHE A 443 18.49 -3.27 -20.64
N GLY A 444 17.78 -2.64 -19.69
CA GLY A 444 18.33 -1.60 -18.85
C GLY A 444 19.19 -2.16 -17.70
N GLU A 445 19.90 -1.28 -16.99
CA GLU A 445 20.55 -1.66 -15.74
C GLU A 445 19.52 -1.91 -14.64
N ILE A 446 19.73 -2.96 -13.86
CA ILE A 446 18.91 -3.33 -12.72
C ILE A 446 19.62 -3.01 -11.40
N GLN A 447 18.84 -2.78 -10.35
CA GLN A 447 19.31 -2.64 -8.98
C GLN A 447 19.13 -3.91 -8.16
N THR A 448 18.02 -4.63 -8.37
CA THR A 448 17.70 -5.85 -7.63
C THR A 448 16.72 -6.73 -8.40
N LEU A 449 16.82 -8.05 -8.23
CA LEU A 449 15.79 -9.00 -8.69
C LEU A 449 14.90 -9.51 -7.55
N ASN A 450 14.98 -8.92 -6.35
CA ASN A 450 14.06 -9.23 -5.27
C ASN A 450 12.68 -8.62 -5.57
N PRO A 451 11.63 -9.41 -5.87
CA PRO A 451 10.32 -8.89 -6.23
C PRO A 451 9.60 -8.21 -5.08
N LEU A 452 10.10 -8.28 -3.84
CA LEU A 452 9.54 -7.54 -2.70
C LEU A 452 10.16 -6.14 -2.54
N MET A 453 11.34 -5.89 -3.12
CA MET A 453 12.12 -4.66 -3.00
C MET A 453 12.27 -3.87 -4.30
N ALA A 454 12.17 -4.53 -5.45
CA ALA A 454 12.34 -3.89 -6.74
C ALA A 454 11.35 -2.72 -6.92
N THR A 455 11.85 -1.55 -7.32
CA THR A 455 11.03 -0.37 -7.62
C THR A 455 11.39 0.24 -8.97
N GLY A 456 12.51 -0.19 -9.58
CA GLY A 456 12.92 0.24 -10.91
C GLY A 456 12.16 -0.47 -12.02
N VAL A 457 11.87 0.25 -13.11
CA VAL A 457 11.23 -0.33 -14.31
C VAL A 457 12.10 -1.42 -14.94
N SER A 458 13.41 -1.19 -15.05
CA SER A 458 14.35 -2.20 -15.56
C SER A 458 14.37 -3.47 -14.70
N ASP A 459 14.17 -3.34 -13.38
CA ASP A 459 14.13 -4.50 -12.48
C ASP A 459 12.93 -5.38 -12.85
N SER A 460 11.73 -4.78 -12.99
CA SER A 460 10.51 -5.48 -13.41
C SER A 460 10.62 -6.11 -14.79
N ASP A 461 11.24 -5.42 -15.75
CA ASP A 461 11.46 -5.96 -17.10
C ASP A 461 12.22 -7.30 -17.08
N VAL A 462 13.03 -7.54 -16.06
CA VAL A 462 13.78 -8.79 -15.86
C VAL A 462 13.00 -9.77 -14.99
N TYR A 463 12.59 -9.39 -13.77
CA TYR A 463 12.02 -10.36 -12.83
C TYR A 463 10.59 -10.81 -13.19
N ASP A 464 9.79 -10.01 -13.89
CA ASP A 464 8.40 -10.37 -14.28
C ASP A 464 8.36 -11.64 -15.15
N ASN A 465 9.48 -11.97 -15.81
CA ASN A 465 9.61 -13.17 -16.64
C ASN A 465 9.98 -14.43 -15.84
N LEU A 466 10.40 -14.24 -14.58
CA LEU A 466 10.81 -15.29 -13.66
C LEU A 466 9.70 -15.66 -12.68
N VAL A 467 8.64 -14.85 -12.60
CA VAL A 467 7.51 -15.06 -11.69
C VAL A 467 6.23 -15.32 -12.48
N ALA A 468 5.22 -15.88 -11.81
CA ALA A 468 3.88 -16.04 -12.36
C ALA A 468 2.83 -15.42 -11.42
N SER A 469 1.86 -14.73 -11.99
CA SER A 469 0.74 -14.16 -11.24
C SER A 469 -0.28 -15.21 -10.80
N PHE A 470 -1.04 -14.95 -9.73
CA PHE A 470 -2.25 -15.74 -9.42
C PHE A 470 -3.28 -15.65 -10.56
N TYR A 471 -3.47 -14.43 -11.04
CA TYR A 471 -4.43 -14.06 -12.07
C TYR A 471 -3.73 -13.21 -13.13
N GLY A 472 -4.00 -13.47 -14.41
CA GLY A 472 -3.54 -12.63 -15.52
C GLY A 472 -4.60 -12.50 -16.60
N GLY A 473 -4.37 -11.69 -17.63
CA GLY A 473 -5.34 -11.47 -18.70
C GLY A 473 -5.04 -12.26 -19.96
N ASP A 474 -6.09 -12.65 -20.68
CA ASP A 474 -6.09 -12.91 -22.12
C ASP A 474 -7.35 -12.29 -22.73
N TYR A 475 -7.50 -12.35 -24.06
CA TYR A 475 -8.73 -11.94 -24.75
C TYR A 475 -9.89 -12.87 -24.41
N ASP A 476 -11.11 -12.33 -24.29
CA ASP A 476 -12.34 -13.12 -24.17
C ASP A 476 -12.74 -13.65 -25.55
N TRP A 477 -12.11 -14.77 -25.90
CA TRP A 477 -12.31 -15.44 -27.17
C TRP A 477 -13.73 -15.99 -27.33
N GLU A 478 -14.40 -16.39 -26.24
CA GLU A 478 -15.80 -16.84 -26.28
C GLU A 478 -16.70 -15.73 -26.78
N LYS A 479 -16.60 -14.56 -26.16
CA LYS A 479 -17.38 -13.40 -26.56
C LYS A 479 -16.99 -12.91 -27.95
N ALA A 480 -15.70 -12.88 -28.28
CA ALA A 480 -15.23 -12.51 -29.61
C ALA A 480 -15.82 -13.41 -30.71
N MET A 481 -15.94 -14.71 -30.48
CA MET A 481 -16.60 -15.61 -31.43
C MET A 481 -18.12 -15.44 -31.45
N ALA A 482 -18.75 -15.28 -30.29
CA ALA A 482 -20.20 -15.05 -30.19
C ALA A 482 -20.64 -13.80 -30.95
N ASP A 483 -19.83 -12.74 -30.90
CA ASP A 483 -20.07 -11.48 -31.60
C ASP A 483 -19.53 -11.49 -33.05
N GLY A 484 -18.88 -12.57 -33.49
CA GLY A 484 -18.43 -12.79 -34.86
C GLY A 484 -17.07 -12.19 -35.24
N TYR A 485 -16.33 -11.65 -34.26
CA TYR A 485 -14.98 -11.08 -34.43
C TYR A 485 -13.86 -12.13 -34.48
N ALA A 486 -14.15 -13.38 -34.13
CA ALA A 486 -13.25 -14.50 -34.21
C ALA A 486 -14.00 -15.77 -34.67
N GLU A 487 -13.33 -16.69 -35.36
CA GLU A 487 -13.85 -18.06 -35.58
C GLU A 487 -13.37 -19.05 -34.52
N TYR A 488 -12.24 -18.74 -33.87
CA TYR A 488 -11.57 -19.56 -32.87
C TYR A 488 -10.67 -18.68 -31.97
N PRO A 489 -10.19 -19.16 -30.81
CA PRO A 489 -9.31 -18.38 -29.96
C PRO A 489 -7.98 -18.07 -30.63
N GLY A 490 -7.52 -16.84 -30.53
CA GLY A 490 -6.34 -16.35 -31.24
C GLY A 490 -6.61 -15.96 -32.70
N ASP A 491 -7.86 -16.04 -33.18
CA ASP A 491 -8.23 -15.59 -34.52
C ASP A 491 -8.35 -14.06 -34.59
N PHE A 492 -7.31 -13.43 -35.10
CA PHE A 492 -7.32 -12.01 -35.40
C PHE A 492 -7.72 -11.69 -36.85
N SER A 493 -8.04 -12.69 -37.68
CA SER A 493 -8.21 -12.49 -39.13
C SER A 493 -9.40 -11.61 -39.51
N ARG A 494 -10.36 -11.42 -38.60
CA ARG A 494 -11.55 -10.59 -38.76
C ARG A 494 -11.47 -9.25 -38.04
N ILE A 495 -10.32 -8.95 -37.42
CA ILE A 495 -10.04 -7.70 -36.74
C ILE A 495 -9.22 -6.83 -37.69
N TYR A 496 -9.84 -5.78 -38.24
CA TYR A 496 -9.23 -4.96 -39.29
C TYR A 496 -8.44 -3.77 -38.72
N ASP A 497 -7.15 -3.79 -39.03
CA ASP A 497 -6.13 -2.74 -39.19
C ASP A 497 -6.36 -1.35 -38.55
N ALA A 498 -5.63 -1.08 -37.47
CA ALA A 498 -5.40 0.24 -36.87
C ALA A 498 -3.91 0.60 -36.81
N LYS A 499 -3.09 0.14 -37.79
CA LYS A 499 -1.61 0.28 -37.78
C LYS A 499 -1.06 1.70 -37.52
N ARG A 500 -1.87 2.76 -37.56
CA ARG A 500 -1.45 4.15 -37.34
C ARG A 500 -2.52 5.05 -36.70
N ASN A 501 -3.28 4.58 -35.72
CA ASN A 501 -4.32 5.42 -35.12
C ASN A 501 -4.13 5.64 -33.60
N PRO A 502 -3.16 6.47 -33.18
CA PRO A 502 -3.04 6.85 -31.78
C PRO A 502 -4.21 7.73 -31.29
N GLY A 503 -5.04 8.29 -32.20
CA GLY A 503 -6.14 9.20 -31.86
C GLY A 503 -7.49 8.97 -32.57
N GLY A 504 -7.85 7.76 -32.99
CA GLY A 504 -9.15 7.54 -33.65
C GLY A 504 -9.72 6.14 -33.44
N ASP A 505 -11.06 6.10 -33.36
CA ASP A 505 -11.91 4.96 -33.03
C ASP A 505 -11.25 3.59 -33.29
N VAL A 506 -10.75 2.99 -32.21
CA VAL A 506 -10.32 1.60 -32.21
C VAL A 506 -11.59 0.77 -32.33
N HIS A 507 -11.94 0.35 -33.53
CA HIS A 507 -12.98 -0.66 -33.75
C HIS A 507 -12.44 -2.08 -33.49
N MET A 508 -11.76 -2.28 -32.36
CA MET A 508 -12.04 -3.46 -31.54
C MET A 508 -13.22 -3.05 -30.68
N PRO A 509 -14.43 -3.55 -30.89
CA PRO A 509 -15.49 -3.29 -29.93
C PRO A 509 -14.97 -3.72 -28.56
N SER A 510 -15.20 -2.87 -27.56
CA SER A 510 -14.84 -3.03 -26.13
C SER A 510 -15.00 -4.46 -25.58
N ILE A 511 -15.85 -5.22 -26.23
CA ILE A 511 -16.10 -6.67 -26.22
C ILE A 511 -14.88 -7.60 -26.11
N ALA A 512 -13.67 -7.26 -26.60
CA ALA A 512 -12.50 -8.17 -26.58
C ALA A 512 -11.55 -8.00 -25.36
N LEU A 513 -11.86 -7.12 -24.41
CA LEU A 513 -10.95 -6.69 -23.33
C LEU A 513 -11.31 -7.28 -21.97
N LYS A 514 -11.45 -8.59 -21.91
CA LYS A 514 -12.05 -9.27 -20.76
C LYS A 514 -11.06 -10.31 -20.25
N ARG A 515 -10.44 -10.04 -19.09
CA ARG A 515 -9.44 -10.93 -18.49
C ARG A 515 -10.03 -12.33 -18.24
N THR A 516 -9.49 -13.36 -18.86
CA THR A 516 -9.58 -14.74 -18.35
C THR A 516 -8.55 -14.91 -17.25
N MET A 517 -8.94 -14.50 -16.05
CA MET A 517 -8.08 -14.48 -14.88
C MET A 517 -7.90 -15.86 -14.28
N GLY A 518 -6.93 -16.63 -14.80
CA GLY A 518 -6.54 -17.89 -14.18
C GLY A 518 -5.19 -18.37 -14.68
N ILE A 519 -4.11 -17.87 -14.09
CA ILE A 519 -2.76 -18.35 -14.40
C ILE A 519 -2.45 -19.49 -13.42
N THR A 520 -2.33 -19.20 -12.11
CA THR A 520 -2.01 -20.22 -11.08
C THR A 520 -3.13 -20.49 -10.06
N ALA A 521 -4.22 -19.72 -10.05
CA ALA A 521 -5.36 -19.94 -9.14
C ALA A 521 -6.72 -20.06 -9.88
N LYS A 522 -7.71 -20.65 -9.20
CA LYS A 522 -9.13 -20.61 -9.56
C LYS A 522 -9.74 -19.27 -9.13
N TYR A 523 -10.89 -18.90 -9.71
CA TYR A 523 -11.61 -17.67 -9.36
C TYR A 523 -11.93 -17.60 -7.85
N PRO A 524 -11.74 -16.44 -7.18
CA PRO A 524 -11.98 -16.30 -5.75
C PRO A 524 -13.44 -16.57 -5.40
N TYR A 525 -13.69 -17.28 -4.31
CA TYR A 525 -15.05 -17.54 -3.82
C TYR A 525 -15.41 -16.54 -2.71
N ALA A 526 -16.51 -15.82 -2.88
CA ALA A 526 -17.05 -14.87 -1.90
C ALA A 526 -17.70 -15.63 -0.74
N VAL A 527 -17.06 -15.65 0.43
CA VAL A 527 -17.40 -16.56 1.53
C VAL A 527 -18.75 -16.23 2.15
N ASN A 528 -19.05 -14.94 2.37
CA ASN A 528 -20.28 -14.54 3.04
C ASN A 528 -21.49 -14.67 2.12
N LEU A 529 -21.28 -14.42 0.82
CA LEU A 529 -22.32 -14.47 -0.21
C LEU A 529 -22.56 -15.91 -0.70
N GLY A 530 -21.51 -16.73 -0.70
CA GLY A 530 -21.54 -18.12 -1.15
C GLY A 530 -21.57 -18.28 -2.67
N VAL A 531 -20.79 -17.45 -3.38
CA VAL A 531 -20.75 -17.42 -4.86
C VAL A 531 -19.31 -17.30 -5.36
N ASP A 532 -19.00 -17.90 -6.51
CA ASP A 532 -17.73 -17.72 -7.25
C ASP A 532 -17.92 -17.01 -8.60
N ASN A 533 -19.15 -16.62 -8.94
CA ASN A 533 -19.53 -15.97 -10.19
C ASN A 533 -18.94 -16.63 -11.43
N THR A 534 -19.09 -17.95 -11.53
CA THR A 534 -18.67 -18.69 -12.72
C THR A 534 -19.85 -19.12 -13.58
N ILE A 535 -19.65 -19.15 -14.91
CA ILE A 535 -20.60 -19.65 -15.90
C ILE A 535 -19.94 -20.73 -16.75
N GLU A 536 -20.74 -21.68 -17.25
CA GLU A 536 -20.24 -22.73 -18.13
C GLU A 536 -19.98 -22.17 -19.53
N GLY A 537 -18.72 -22.18 -19.94
CA GLY A 537 -18.25 -21.76 -21.26
C GLY A 537 -17.87 -22.93 -22.16
N SER A 538 -17.66 -22.65 -23.43
CA SER A 538 -17.15 -23.64 -24.40
C SER A 538 -15.72 -24.12 -24.10
N TYR A 539 -14.97 -23.38 -23.26
CA TYR A 539 -13.58 -23.67 -22.87
C TYR A 539 -13.42 -24.09 -21.40
N GLY A 540 -14.54 -24.27 -20.68
CA GLY A 540 -14.59 -24.52 -19.24
C GLY A 540 -15.31 -23.40 -18.50
N LYS A 541 -15.19 -23.38 -17.17
CA LYS A 541 -15.76 -22.32 -16.33
C LYS A 541 -15.13 -20.97 -16.66
N LEU A 542 -15.95 -20.02 -17.09
CA LEU A 542 -15.57 -18.63 -17.26
C LEU A 542 -16.01 -17.80 -16.06
N LEU A 543 -15.34 -16.67 -15.84
CA LEU A 543 -15.82 -15.65 -14.92
C LEU A 543 -17.05 -14.95 -15.52
N ASP A 544 -18.17 -14.98 -14.82
CA ASP A 544 -19.25 -14.03 -15.03
C ASP A 544 -18.77 -12.67 -14.55
N GLN A 545 -18.31 -11.86 -15.50
CA GLN A 545 -17.69 -10.59 -15.17
C GLN A 545 -18.68 -9.56 -14.63
N GLU A 546 -19.95 -9.59 -15.05
CA GLU A 546 -20.94 -8.65 -14.52
C GLU A 546 -21.15 -8.96 -13.04
N ALA A 547 -21.42 -10.23 -12.72
CA ALA A 547 -21.56 -10.68 -11.34
C ALA A 547 -20.28 -10.46 -10.51
N ALA A 548 -19.09 -10.68 -11.07
CA ALA A 548 -17.81 -10.49 -10.38
C ALA A 548 -17.53 -9.03 -9.97
N LYS A 549 -18.01 -8.06 -10.75
CA LYS A 549 -17.90 -6.62 -10.45
C LYS A 549 -18.89 -6.17 -9.39
N GLU A 550 -20.06 -6.80 -9.34
CA GLU A 550 -21.11 -6.48 -8.36
C GLU A 550 -20.90 -7.20 -7.02
N THR A 551 -20.22 -8.34 -7.04
CA THR A 551 -20.03 -9.19 -5.85
C THR A 551 -19.00 -8.56 -4.91
N LEU A 552 -19.51 -7.87 -3.90
CA LEU A 552 -18.75 -7.15 -2.89
C LEU A 552 -18.70 -7.95 -1.57
N ASP A 553 -17.52 -8.44 -1.20
CA ASP A 553 -17.30 -9.24 0.02
C ASP A 553 -15.99 -8.84 0.73
N ASN A 554 -15.87 -9.12 2.03
CA ASN A 554 -14.65 -8.92 2.81
C ASN A 554 -13.95 -10.24 3.17
N LYS A 555 -14.50 -11.39 2.79
CA LYS A 555 -13.90 -12.71 2.98
C LYS A 555 -13.87 -13.49 1.67
N TRP A 556 -12.68 -13.97 1.31
CA TRP A 556 -12.43 -14.61 0.03
C TRP A 556 -11.64 -15.90 0.20
N ILE A 557 -12.07 -16.98 -0.45
CA ILE A 557 -11.29 -18.22 -0.58
C ILE A 557 -10.59 -18.24 -1.93
N ILE A 558 -9.27 -18.45 -1.91
CA ILE A 558 -8.42 -18.61 -3.08
C ILE A 558 -7.96 -20.05 -3.13
N THR A 559 -8.11 -20.69 -4.30
CA THR A 559 -7.66 -22.07 -4.53
C THR A 559 -6.60 -22.09 -5.63
N LEU A 560 -5.39 -22.53 -5.30
CA LEU A 560 -4.28 -22.76 -6.20
C LEU A 560 -4.57 -23.94 -7.14
N LYS A 561 -4.02 -23.89 -8.35
CA LYS A 561 -3.94 -25.06 -9.23
C LYS A 561 -2.95 -26.05 -8.64
N GLU A 562 -3.28 -27.34 -8.71
CA GLU A 562 -2.33 -28.39 -8.30
C GLU A 562 -1.18 -28.50 -9.32
N GLY A 563 -0.02 -28.97 -8.86
CA GLY A 563 1.15 -29.22 -9.72
C GLY A 563 2.02 -28.00 -10.03
N LEU A 564 1.72 -26.84 -9.45
CA LEU A 564 2.59 -25.66 -9.53
C LEU A 564 3.91 -25.91 -8.80
N GLN A 565 5.03 -25.48 -9.40
CA GLN A 565 6.36 -25.68 -8.84
C GLN A 565 7.34 -24.61 -9.29
N PHE A 566 8.37 -24.38 -8.47
CA PHE A 566 9.56 -23.63 -8.86
C PHE A 566 10.43 -24.43 -9.84
N GLU A 567 11.39 -23.75 -10.48
CA GLU A 567 12.33 -24.33 -11.46
C GLU A 567 13.13 -25.51 -10.91
N ASP A 568 13.34 -25.57 -9.59
CA ASP A 568 14.04 -26.67 -8.90
C ASP A 568 13.13 -27.84 -8.52
N GLY A 569 11.83 -27.76 -8.84
CA GLY A 569 10.82 -28.76 -8.55
C GLY A 569 10.15 -28.61 -7.19
N THR A 570 10.46 -27.57 -6.40
CA THR A 570 9.78 -27.30 -5.13
C THR A 570 8.30 -26.97 -5.38
N PRO A 571 7.34 -27.70 -4.79
CA PRO A 571 5.92 -27.43 -4.99
C PRO A 571 5.48 -26.07 -4.42
N ILE A 572 4.58 -25.40 -5.12
CA ILE A 572 3.94 -24.17 -4.65
C ILE A 572 2.61 -24.54 -3.98
N THR A 573 2.60 -24.46 -2.65
CA THR A 573 1.43 -24.73 -1.79
C THR A 573 1.01 -23.45 -1.05
N THR A 574 -0.10 -23.51 -0.32
CA THR A 574 -0.53 -22.45 0.60
C THR A 574 0.56 -22.04 1.60
N GLU A 575 1.49 -22.93 1.96
CA GLU A 575 2.60 -22.58 2.85
C GLU A 575 3.59 -21.60 2.21
N VAL A 576 3.84 -21.75 0.90
CA VAL A 576 4.65 -20.79 0.12
C VAL A 576 3.95 -19.43 0.05
N VAL A 577 2.62 -19.44 -0.11
CA VAL A 577 1.81 -18.21 -0.14
C VAL A 577 1.85 -17.51 1.21
N GLU A 578 1.59 -18.23 2.29
CA GLU A 578 1.64 -17.70 3.66
C GLU A 578 3.01 -17.11 3.97
N TYR A 579 4.08 -17.85 3.67
CA TYR A 579 5.45 -17.38 3.86
C TYR A 579 5.71 -16.10 3.07
N SER A 580 5.30 -16.05 1.80
CA SER A 580 5.49 -14.86 0.96
C SER A 580 4.76 -13.65 1.53
N PHE A 581 3.52 -13.82 2.01
CA PHE A 581 2.73 -12.75 2.63
C PHE A 581 3.37 -12.25 3.95
N GLN A 582 3.91 -13.17 4.76
CA GLN A 582 4.71 -12.81 5.93
C GLN A 582 5.93 -11.98 5.56
N GLN A 583 6.62 -12.32 4.46
CA GLN A 583 7.78 -11.56 4.01
C GLN A 583 7.40 -10.19 3.47
N TYR A 584 6.31 -10.07 2.68
CA TYR A 584 5.78 -8.76 2.29
C TYR A 584 5.59 -7.84 3.50
N LEU A 585 4.97 -8.35 4.57
CA LEU A 585 4.66 -7.59 5.77
C LEU A 585 5.74 -7.67 6.86
N ASN A 586 6.96 -8.12 6.54
CA ASN A 586 8.00 -8.35 7.54
C ASN A 586 8.44 -7.02 8.19
N PRO A 587 8.25 -6.84 9.51
CA PRO A 587 8.52 -5.57 10.19
C PRO A 587 10.02 -5.22 10.28
N LEU A 588 10.91 -6.20 10.13
CA LEU A 588 12.36 -6.00 10.18
C LEU A 588 12.94 -5.64 8.81
N LEU A 589 12.41 -6.23 7.74
CA LEU A 589 12.85 -5.94 6.36
C LEU A 589 12.22 -4.65 5.81
N GLN A 590 11.01 -4.31 6.25
CA GLN A 590 10.25 -3.17 5.76
C GLN A 590 10.22 -3.10 4.23
N ASN A 591 9.87 -4.22 3.59
CA ASN A 591 9.92 -4.34 2.14
C ASN A 591 9.11 -3.24 1.44
N GLU A 592 9.65 -2.68 0.36
CA GLU A 592 9.07 -1.54 -0.37
C GLU A 592 7.62 -1.79 -0.82
N ARG A 593 7.27 -3.05 -1.12
CA ARG A 593 5.93 -3.45 -1.59
C ARG A 593 4.99 -3.96 -0.51
N ALA A 594 5.30 -3.75 0.77
CA ALA A 594 4.45 -4.19 1.89
C ALA A 594 3.01 -3.65 1.80
N ASN A 595 2.84 -2.46 1.23
CA ASN A 595 1.55 -1.80 1.04
C ASN A 595 0.55 -2.63 0.23
N TYR A 596 0.99 -3.56 -0.63
CA TYR A 596 0.08 -4.43 -1.39
C TYR A 596 -0.83 -5.29 -0.50
N LEU A 597 -0.43 -5.56 0.75
CA LEU A 597 -1.13 -6.44 1.68
C LEU A 597 -1.74 -5.75 2.91
N TYR A 598 -1.61 -4.42 3.02
CA TYR A 598 -2.27 -3.67 4.10
C TYR A 598 -3.02 -2.41 3.66
N ASP A 599 -2.78 -1.92 2.45
CA ASP A 599 -3.39 -0.69 1.95
C ASP A 599 -4.74 -0.99 1.27
N GLY A 600 -5.72 -0.11 1.49
CA GLY A 600 -7.10 -0.23 0.98
C GLY A 600 -7.22 -0.10 -0.54
N ASP A 601 -6.19 0.44 -1.20
CA ASP A 601 -6.12 0.50 -2.66
C ASP A 601 -5.81 -0.86 -3.29
N TYR A 602 -5.10 -1.73 -2.54
CA TYR A 602 -4.70 -3.07 -2.96
C TYR A 602 -5.52 -4.10 -2.17
N ILE A 603 -4.87 -5.03 -1.47
CA ILE A 603 -5.51 -6.01 -0.60
C ILE A 603 -5.22 -5.60 0.84
N SER A 604 -6.15 -4.90 1.50
CA SER A 604 -6.00 -4.55 2.90
C SER A 604 -6.40 -5.74 3.78
N LEU A 605 -5.46 -6.64 4.05
CA LEU A 605 -5.68 -7.74 4.98
C LEU A 605 -6.03 -7.17 6.36
N LEU A 606 -7.02 -7.78 7.02
CA LEU A 606 -7.34 -7.48 8.41
C LEU A 606 -6.05 -7.58 9.24
N ASN A 607 -5.74 -6.54 10.02
CA ASN A 607 -4.52 -6.43 10.82
C ASN A 607 -3.17 -6.48 10.06
N GLY A 608 -3.16 -6.37 8.73
CA GLY A 608 -1.93 -6.40 7.94
C GLY A 608 -0.98 -5.26 8.27
N LYS A 609 -1.50 -4.04 8.46
CA LYS A 609 -0.70 -2.86 8.82
C LYS A 609 -0.16 -2.96 10.24
N GLU A 610 -0.98 -3.48 11.13
CA GLU A 610 -0.63 -3.69 12.53
C GLU A 610 0.49 -4.73 12.68
N TYR A 611 0.50 -5.79 11.86
CA TYR A 611 1.60 -6.75 11.84
C TYR A 611 2.89 -6.11 11.30
N PHE A 612 2.80 -5.36 10.20
CA PHE A 612 3.92 -4.59 9.65
C PHE A 612 4.49 -3.57 10.66
N ASP A 613 3.63 -2.97 11.48
CA ASP A 613 4.02 -2.03 12.55
C ASP A 613 4.49 -2.72 13.85
N SER A 614 4.61 -4.05 13.87
CA SER A 614 4.94 -4.85 15.06
C SER A 614 3.94 -4.69 16.23
N LYS A 615 2.68 -4.37 15.96
CA LYS A 615 1.62 -4.21 16.95
C LYS A 615 0.85 -5.51 17.22
N VAL A 616 0.83 -6.44 16.26
CA VAL A 616 0.19 -7.75 16.42
C VAL A 616 1.07 -8.88 15.89
N LEU A 617 0.74 -10.11 16.25
CA LEU A 617 1.36 -11.32 15.70
C LEU A 617 0.68 -11.75 14.39
N TRP A 618 1.38 -12.53 13.56
CA TRP A 618 0.87 -13.04 12.27
C TRP A 618 -0.50 -13.72 12.40
N ARG A 619 -0.75 -14.46 13.49
CA ARG A 619 -2.03 -15.13 13.76
C ARG A 619 -3.25 -14.19 13.82
N ALA A 620 -3.03 -12.89 14.00
CA ALA A 620 -4.08 -11.88 13.98
C ALA A 620 -4.34 -11.32 12.58
N VAL A 621 -3.44 -11.55 11.62
CA VAL A 621 -3.59 -11.11 10.24
C VAL A 621 -4.71 -11.94 9.58
N GLY A 622 -5.49 -11.31 8.71
CA GLY A 622 -6.58 -11.90 7.94
C GLY A 622 -6.11 -12.88 6.87
N PHE A 623 -5.28 -13.85 7.23
CA PHE A 623 -4.84 -14.95 6.38
C PHE A 623 -5.05 -16.27 7.13
N ARG A 624 -5.69 -17.24 6.48
CA ARG A 624 -5.96 -18.55 7.07
C ARG A 624 -5.74 -19.68 6.06
N LYS A 625 -4.79 -20.56 6.33
CA LYS A 625 -4.62 -21.82 5.59
C LYS A 625 -5.87 -22.69 5.78
N ILE A 626 -6.45 -23.16 4.66
CA ILE A 626 -7.52 -24.16 4.67
C ILE A 626 -6.91 -25.55 4.47
N ASP A 627 -6.11 -25.70 3.41
CA ASP A 627 -5.31 -26.88 3.10
C ASP A 627 -4.07 -26.51 2.27
N ASP A 628 -3.41 -27.48 1.65
CA ASP A 628 -2.19 -27.27 0.88
C ASP A 628 -2.38 -26.46 -0.41
N TYR A 629 -3.61 -26.32 -0.90
CA TYR A 629 -3.91 -25.58 -2.13
C TYR A 629 -5.03 -24.54 -1.96
N ALA A 630 -5.66 -24.43 -0.80
CA ALA A 630 -6.66 -23.40 -0.50
C ALA A 630 -6.31 -22.58 0.73
N PHE A 631 -6.57 -21.27 0.65
CA PHE A 631 -6.50 -20.34 1.76
C PHE A 631 -7.64 -19.32 1.72
N GLU A 632 -7.95 -18.78 2.88
CA GLU A 632 -8.89 -17.68 3.06
C GLU A 632 -8.12 -16.39 3.39
N ILE A 633 -8.59 -15.28 2.83
CA ILE A 633 -8.22 -13.94 3.27
C ILE A 633 -9.43 -13.20 3.83
N GLU A 634 -9.21 -12.41 4.88
CA GLU A 634 -10.17 -11.49 5.47
C GLU A 634 -9.62 -10.06 5.38
N LEU A 635 -10.47 -9.13 4.96
CA LEU A 635 -10.09 -7.76 4.66
C LEU A 635 -10.65 -6.77 5.68
N THR A 636 -9.98 -5.63 5.85
CA THR A 636 -10.47 -4.52 6.70
C THR A 636 -11.77 -3.91 6.19
N GLY A 637 -12.02 -3.98 4.88
CA GLY A 637 -13.23 -3.52 4.20
C GLY A 637 -13.65 -4.47 3.09
N LYS A 638 -14.81 -4.22 2.46
CA LYS A 638 -15.25 -5.05 1.34
C LYS A 638 -14.56 -4.64 0.03
N ALA A 639 -14.27 -5.62 -0.81
CA ALA A 639 -13.74 -5.45 -2.16
C ALA A 639 -14.55 -6.31 -3.13
N THR A 640 -14.53 -5.98 -4.43
CA THR A 640 -15.20 -6.79 -5.45
C THR A 640 -14.36 -8.03 -5.78
N GLN A 641 -14.97 -9.10 -6.30
CA GLN A 641 -14.21 -10.27 -6.75
C GLN A 641 -13.13 -9.87 -7.76
N TYR A 642 -13.49 -8.99 -8.68
CA TYR A 642 -12.58 -8.46 -9.69
C TYR A 642 -11.40 -7.67 -9.09
N HIS A 643 -11.63 -6.89 -8.02
CA HIS A 643 -10.58 -6.20 -7.26
C HIS A 643 -9.60 -7.19 -6.63
N ILE A 644 -10.09 -8.24 -5.98
CA ILE A 644 -9.24 -9.29 -5.39
C ILE A 644 -8.32 -9.91 -6.43
N MET A 645 -8.88 -10.27 -7.58
CA MET A 645 -8.12 -10.92 -8.63
C MET A 645 -7.10 -9.98 -9.25
N THR A 646 -7.47 -8.71 -9.44
CA THR A 646 -6.57 -7.69 -9.99
C THR A 646 -5.33 -7.52 -9.14
N TYR A 647 -5.48 -7.39 -7.83
CA TYR A 647 -4.36 -7.10 -6.94
C TYR A 647 -3.63 -8.35 -6.45
N LEU A 648 -4.27 -9.52 -6.40
CA LEU A 648 -3.53 -10.79 -6.27
C LEU A 648 -2.72 -11.08 -7.54
N GLY A 649 -3.09 -10.51 -8.69
CA GLY A 649 -2.33 -10.62 -9.94
C GLY A 649 -0.93 -9.98 -9.88
N ILE A 650 -0.67 -9.07 -8.94
CA ILE A 650 0.64 -8.40 -8.78
C ILE A 650 1.41 -8.88 -7.54
N VAL A 651 0.85 -9.81 -6.77
CA VAL A 651 1.53 -10.42 -5.61
C VAL A 651 2.44 -11.54 -6.10
N ASN A 652 3.73 -11.42 -5.77
CA ASN A 652 4.77 -12.36 -6.17
C ASN A 652 5.14 -13.30 -5.03
N LEU A 653 5.47 -14.55 -5.36
CA LEU A 653 5.88 -15.57 -4.41
C LEU A 653 7.40 -15.64 -4.33
N VAL A 654 7.92 -15.86 -3.13
CA VAL A 654 9.35 -16.07 -2.89
C VAL A 654 9.60 -17.51 -2.46
N HIS A 655 10.72 -18.09 -2.90
CA HIS A 655 11.08 -19.44 -2.49
C HIS A 655 11.54 -19.44 -1.02
N PRO A 656 10.84 -20.11 -0.08
CA PRO A 656 11.10 -19.95 1.36
C PRO A 656 12.53 -20.26 1.77
N THR A 657 13.09 -21.40 1.35
CA THR A 657 14.46 -21.79 1.73
C THR A 657 15.53 -20.86 1.20
N LYS A 658 15.41 -20.37 -0.05
CA LYS A 658 16.37 -19.43 -0.63
C LYS A 658 16.25 -18.03 -0.02
N PHE A 659 15.03 -17.60 0.30
CA PHE A 659 14.79 -16.33 0.98
C PHE A 659 15.41 -16.33 2.38
N GLU A 660 15.13 -17.37 3.18
CA GLU A 660 15.74 -17.58 4.50
C GLU A 660 17.27 -17.65 4.44
N ALA A 661 17.83 -18.37 3.45
CA ALA A 661 19.27 -18.46 3.26
C ALA A 661 19.94 -17.11 2.94
N GLY A 662 19.16 -16.15 2.45
CA GLY A 662 19.63 -14.81 2.14
C GLY A 662 19.57 -13.81 3.29
N LEU A 663 18.88 -14.14 4.38
CA LEU A 663 18.73 -13.25 5.53
C LEU A 663 20.06 -13.04 6.26
N ASN A 664 20.30 -11.81 6.68
CA ASN A 664 21.37 -11.50 7.62
C ASN A 664 21.00 -11.96 9.06
N LEU A 665 21.97 -11.91 9.99
CA LEU A 665 21.77 -12.40 11.36
C LEU A 665 20.65 -11.68 12.14
N THR A 666 20.34 -10.44 11.78
CA THR A 666 19.30 -9.63 12.40
C THR A 666 17.94 -9.77 11.73
N GLY A 667 17.86 -10.43 10.56
CA GLY A 667 16.66 -10.51 9.75
C GLY A 667 16.23 -9.17 9.12
N SER A 668 17.12 -8.17 9.13
CA SER A 668 16.82 -6.80 8.66
C SER A 668 17.24 -6.56 7.21
N GLU A 669 17.95 -7.50 6.59
CA GLU A 669 18.33 -7.44 5.17
C GLU A 669 18.32 -8.86 4.59
N THR A 670 18.12 -8.97 3.26
CA THR A 670 18.24 -10.21 2.51
C THR A 670 19.00 -10.00 1.19
N ASN A 671 19.83 -10.97 0.80
CA ASN A 671 20.47 -11.00 -0.53
C ASN A 671 19.70 -11.82 -1.58
N TYR A 672 18.45 -12.23 -1.28
CA TYR A 672 17.61 -12.96 -2.24
C TYR A 672 17.41 -12.15 -3.53
N GLY A 673 17.59 -12.78 -4.70
CA GLY A 673 17.58 -12.11 -6.00
C GLY A 673 18.92 -11.52 -6.43
N SER A 674 20.02 -11.82 -5.71
CA SER A 674 21.38 -11.48 -6.14
C SER A 674 22.02 -12.60 -6.98
N VAL A 675 23.18 -12.33 -7.58
CA VAL A 675 23.96 -13.36 -8.27
C VAL A 675 24.38 -14.50 -7.31
N GLU A 676 24.67 -14.20 -6.05
CA GLU A 676 25.05 -15.24 -5.07
C GLU A 676 23.87 -16.06 -4.56
N ASN A 677 22.67 -15.46 -4.53
CA ASN A 677 21.43 -16.10 -4.09
C ASN A 677 20.29 -15.77 -5.07
N PRO A 678 20.27 -16.41 -6.24
CA PRO A 678 19.32 -16.07 -7.30
C PRO A 678 17.89 -16.39 -6.92
N LEU A 679 16.98 -15.54 -7.41
CA LEU A 679 15.55 -15.80 -7.38
C LEU A 679 15.25 -17.15 -8.04
N SER A 680 14.41 -17.96 -7.38
CA SER A 680 13.94 -19.21 -7.98
C SER A 680 12.77 -18.91 -8.90
N SER A 681 12.91 -19.19 -10.20
CA SER A 681 11.83 -18.97 -11.14
C SER A 681 10.66 -19.91 -10.89
N TYR A 682 9.44 -19.41 -11.10
CA TYR A 682 8.23 -20.19 -11.31
C TYR A 682 7.36 -19.59 -12.45
N GLY A 683 7.96 -18.65 -13.20
CA GLY A 683 7.40 -17.99 -14.38
C GLY A 683 7.82 -18.63 -15.70
N ALA A 684 7.60 -17.90 -16.79
CA ALA A 684 7.81 -18.37 -18.16
C ALA A 684 9.27 -18.71 -18.52
N PHE A 685 10.22 -18.11 -17.82
CA PHE A 685 11.65 -18.27 -18.08
C PHE A 685 12.46 -18.51 -16.81
N THR A 686 13.61 -19.15 -16.97
CA THR A 686 14.68 -19.26 -15.96
C THR A 686 15.84 -18.36 -16.39
N LEU A 687 16.53 -17.72 -15.43
CA LEU A 687 17.64 -16.81 -15.73
C LEU A 687 18.98 -17.55 -15.60
N ARG A 688 19.81 -17.49 -16.64
CA ARG A 688 21.24 -17.82 -16.52
C ARG A 688 21.89 -16.69 -15.72
N ASN A 689 22.26 -16.98 -14.49
CA ASN A 689 22.69 -15.99 -13.50
C ASN A 689 24.17 -15.60 -13.69
N ASP A 690 24.53 -15.16 -14.90
CA ASP A 690 25.90 -14.82 -15.33
C ASP A 690 26.01 -13.40 -15.93
N TYR A 691 25.00 -12.55 -15.69
CA TYR A 691 24.89 -11.23 -16.32
C TYR A 691 25.91 -10.20 -15.82
N GLU A 692 26.43 -10.33 -14.59
CA GLU A 692 27.52 -9.48 -14.09
C GLU A 692 28.84 -9.72 -14.83
N ASP A 693 29.07 -10.96 -15.30
CA ASP A 693 30.27 -11.35 -16.05
C ASP A 693 30.12 -11.12 -17.56
N THR A 694 28.90 -11.26 -18.08
CA THR A 694 28.62 -11.26 -19.53
C THR A 694 28.09 -9.92 -20.06
N GLU A 695 27.73 -8.99 -19.17
CA GLU A 695 27.02 -7.73 -19.49
C GLU A 695 25.73 -7.97 -20.30
N LYS A 696 25.10 -9.12 -20.08
CA LYS A 696 24.00 -9.65 -20.88
C LYS A 696 23.05 -10.49 -20.02
N PHE A 697 21.75 -10.32 -20.20
CA PHE A 697 20.77 -11.28 -19.67
C PHE A 697 20.53 -12.41 -20.67
N THR A 698 20.47 -13.64 -20.17
CA THR A 698 20.12 -14.81 -20.98
C THR A 698 19.12 -15.68 -20.22
N PHE A 699 17.98 -15.93 -20.84
CA PHE A 699 16.86 -16.65 -20.28
C PHE A 699 16.59 -17.92 -21.09
N ASP A 700 16.34 -19.02 -20.39
CA ASP A 700 15.84 -20.27 -20.98
C ASP A 700 14.37 -20.44 -20.66
N ARG A 701 13.56 -20.85 -21.64
CA ARG A 701 12.14 -21.14 -21.41
C ARG A 701 12.00 -22.17 -20.30
N ASN A 702 11.18 -21.85 -19.30
CA ASN A 702 10.91 -22.75 -18.18
C ASN A 702 9.90 -23.82 -18.61
N GLU A 703 10.35 -25.03 -18.90
CA GLU A 703 9.46 -26.13 -19.30
C GLU A 703 8.57 -26.63 -18.15
N ASN A 704 8.84 -26.25 -16.90
CA ASN A 704 7.97 -26.52 -15.75
C ASN A 704 6.86 -25.47 -15.56
N TYR A 705 6.90 -24.36 -16.31
CA TYR A 705 5.84 -23.36 -16.27
C TYR A 705 4.54 -23.96 -16.81
N HIS A 706 3.43 -23.80 -16.10
CA HIS A 706 2.15 -24.44 -16.45
C HIS A 706 1.66 -24.06 -17.86
N SER A 707 2.11 -22.92 -18.40
CA SER A 707 1.78 -22.43 -19.73
C SER A 707 3.01 -22.27 -20.62
N ALA A 708 4.05 -23.10 -20.43
CA ALA A 708 5.27 -23.06 -21.26
C ALA A 708 4.97 -23.19 -22.78
N TRP A 709 3.90 -23.90 -23.14
CA TRP A 709 3.42 -24.06 -24.51
C TRP A 709 2.94 -22.75 -25.16
N ASN A 710 2.65 -21.71 -24.38
CA ASN A 710 2.28 -20.40 -24.91
C ASN A 710 3.48 -19.58 -25.40
N ILE A 711 4.70 -19.93 -24.96
CA ILE A 711 5.92 -19.19 -25.25
C ILE A 711 6.65 -19.84 -26.42
N PRO A 712 6.68 -19.19 -27.61
CA PRO A 712 7.24 -19.80 -28.81
C PRO A 712 8.77 -19.72 -28.90
N PHE A 713 9.42 -18.99 -27.99
CA PHE A 713 10.87 -18.82 -27.97
C PHE A 713 11.52 -19.77 -26.97
N LYS A 714 12.61 -20.42 -27.36
CA LYS A 714 13.39 -21.28 -26.47
C LYS A 714 14.36 -20.50 -25.60
N VAL A 715 14.92 -19.44 -26.17
CA VAL A 715 15.88 -18.56 -25.51
C VAL A 715 15.44 -17.13 -25.71
N TRP A 716 15.59 -16.31 -24.68
CA TRP A 716 15.54 -14.86 -24.79
C TRP A 716 16.85 -14.28 -24.26
N GLU A 717 17.49 -13.40 -25.00
CA GLU A 717 18.79 -12.88 -24.61
C GLU A 717 19.01 -11.43 -25.04
N GLY A 718 19.92 -10.72 -24.39
CA GLY A 718 20.13 -9.31 -24.71
C GLY A 718 21.20 -8.58 -23.91
N PRO A 719 21.97 -7.67 -24.53
CA PRO A 719 22.94 -6.85 -23.83
C PRO A 719 22.27 -5.83 -22.89
N ILE A 720 22.99 -5.45 -21.83
CA ILE A 720 22.60 -4.35 -20.93
C ILE A 720 23.10 -3.04 -21.56
N ILE A 721 22.18 -2.18 -22.01
CA ILE A 721 22.50 -0.95 -22.75
C ILE A 721 21.81 0.25 -22.10
N LYS A 722 22.59 1.31 -21.82
CA LYS A 722 22.08 2.57 -21.22
C LYS A 722 21.57 3.58 -22.24
N ASP A 723 22.20 3.66 -23.41
CA ASP A 723 21.94 4.69 -24.41
C ASP A 723 21.09 4.12 -25.56
N GLN A 724 19.96 4.77 -25.86
CA GLN A 724 19.07 4.39 -26.95
C GLN A 724 19.80 4.33 -28.30
N LYS A 725 20.79 5.20 -28.52
CA LYS A 725 21.59 5.19 -29.74
C LYS A 725 22.34 3.88 -29.94
N ASP A 726 22.84 3.29 -28.86
CA ASP A 726 23.54 2.01 -28.92
C ASP A 726 22.56 0.87 -29.19
N VAL A 727 21.35 0.91 -28.61
CA VAL A 727 20.25 -0.02 -28.95
C VAL A 727 19.94 0.04 -30.45
N ILE A 728 19.82 1.25 -31.02
CA ILE A 728 19.55 1.46 -32.45
C ILE A 728 20.69 0.91 -33.32
N ASN A 729 21.95 1.09 -32.90
CA ASN A 729 23.11 0.56 -33.64
C ASN A 729 23.11 -0.97 -33.66
N GLU A 730 22.85 -1.62 -32.52
CA GLU A 730 22.76 -3.08 -32.41
C GLU A 730 21.58 -3.66 -33.22
N PHE A 731 20.44 -2.98 -33.22
CA PHE A 731 19.29 -3.35 -34.05
C PHE A 731 19.61 -3.27 -35.55
N LYS A 732 20.22 -2.17 -36.00
CA LYS A 732 20.66 -2.01 -37.40
C LYS A 732 21.72 -3.03 -37.81
N ALA A 733 22.53 -3.49 -36.87
CA ALA A 733 23.51 -4.57 -37.08
C ALA A 733 22.86 -5.97 -37.17
N GLY A 734 21.57 -6.10 -36.84
CA GLY A 734 20.85 -7.38 -36.80
C GLY A 734 21.08 -8.20 -35.53
N ASN A 735 21.66 -7.59 -34.49
CA ASN A 735 21.95 -8.25 -33.22
C ASN A 735 20.74 -8.22 -32.26
N LEU A 736 19.77 -7.32 -32.51
CA LEU A 736 18.49 -7.25 -31.79
C LEU A 736 17.31 -7.50 -32.73
N ASP A 737 16.28 -8.18 -32.23
CA ASP A 737 15.02 -8.42 -32.94
C ASP A 737 14.02 -7.26 -32.79
N VAL A 738 14.22 -6.37 -31.80
CA VAL A 738 13.37 -5.22 -31.50
C VAL A 738 14.20 -4.01 -31.03
N ALA A 739 13.77 -2.80 -31.36
CA ALA A 739 14.29 -1.56 -30.78
C ALA A 739 13.21 -0.49 -30.58
N GLY A 740 13.34 0.29 -29.51
CA GLY A 740 12.50 1.48 -29.28
C GLY A 740 12.99 2.67 -30.12
N VAL A 741 12.11 3.27 -30.92
CA VAL A 741 12.45 4.28 -31.97
C VAL A 741 11.74 5.63 -31.81
N GLY A 742 11.23 5.95 -30.61
CA GLY A 742 10.67 7.26 -30.32
C GLY A 742 11.73 8.38 -30.22
N GLY A 743 11.28 9.63 -30.12
CA GLY A 743 12.13 10.80 -29.93
C GLY A 743 12.98 11.12 -31.16
N GLU A 744 14.29 11.26 -30.98
CA GLU A 744 15.20 11.66 -32.06
C GLU A 744 15.32 10.64 -33.21
N PHE A 745 14.94 9.38 -32.98
CA PHE A 745 15.00 8.31 -33.98
C PHE A 745 13.69 8.15 -34.76
N TRP A 746 12.63 8.85 -34.37
CA TRP A 746 11.31 8.69 -34.98
C TRP A 746 11.33 8.95 -36.49
N GLU A 747 11.99 10.03 -36.93
CA GLU A 747 12.00 10.43 -38.34
C GLU A 747 12.57 9.34 -39.25
N GLU A 748 13.58 8.59 -38.75
CA GLU A 748 14.21 7.49 -39.49
C GLU A 748 13.30 6.26 -39.64
N PHE A 749 12.46 5.98 -38.64
CA PHE A 749 11.71 4.73 -38.54
C PHE A 749 10.19 4.85 -38.73
N GLN A 750 9.64 6.07 -38.78
CA GLN A 750 8.18 6.31 -38.86
C GLN A 750 7.47 5.61 -40.03
N ASP A 751 8.20 5.34 -41.11
CA ASP A 751 7.70 4.64 -42.31
C ASP A 751 8.15 3.18 -42.42
N HIS A 752 8.73 2.60 -41.36
CA HIS A 752 9.11 1.20 -41.33
C HIS A 752 7.87 0.29 -41.29
N GLU A 753 7.86 -0.76 -42.11
CA GLU A 753 6.69 -1.64 -42.27
C GLU A 753 6.35 -2.43 -40.99
N ASN A 754 7.37 -2.77 -40.20
CA ASN A 754 7.26 -3.46 -38.91
C ASN A 754 7.34 -2.52 -37.69
N LEU A 755 6.87 -1.29 -37.84
CA LEU A 755 6.72 -0.34 -36.74
C LEU A 755 5.40 -0.56 -35.99
N TYR A 756 5.48 -0.59 -34.66
CA TYR A 756 4.33 -0.68 -33.77
C TYR A 756 4.34 0.49 -32.78
N VAL A 757 3.19 1.14 -32.64
CA VAL A 757 3.03 2.36 -31.84
C VAL A 757 2.01 2.09 -30.73
N SER A 758 2.41 2.32 -29.48
CA SER A 758 1.61 2.03 -28.29
C SER A 758 1.33 3.34 -27.54
N PRO A 759 0.07 3.78 -27.41
CA PRO A 759 -0.24 4.89 -26.53
C PRO A 759 0.10 4.52 -25.07
N SER A 760 0.59 5.50 -24.31
CA SER A 760 0.98 5.30 -22.91
C SER A 760 0.12 6.14 -21.97
N ASN A 761 -0.15 5.58 -20.79
CA ASN A 761 -0.76 6.30 -19.67
C ASN A 761 0.21 7.29 -19.02
N SER A 762 1.42 7.47 -19.57
CA SER A 762 2.35 8.47 -19.06
C SER A 762 2.07 9.85 -19.64
N PHE A 763 2.06 10.86 -18.78
CA PHE A 763 1.78 12.24 -19.13
C PHE A 763 2.76 13.18 -18.44
N TYR A 764 3.07 14.26 -19.14
CA TYR A 764 4.12 15.19 -18.76
C TYR A 764 3.64 16.63 -18.82
N ARG A 765 4.28 17.46 -18.01
CA ARG A 765 3.91 18.85 -17.76
C ARG A 765 5.11 19.67 -17.31
N LEU A 766 4.94 20.99 -17.33
CA LEU A 766 5.84 21.93 -16.68
C LEU A 766 5.24 22.30 -15.33
N ALA A 767 5.79 21.76 -14.25
CA ALA A 767 5.33 22.09 -12.91
C ALA A 767 5.85 23.47 -12.48
N ILE A 768 5.02 24.20 -11.74
CA ILE A 768 5.28 25.58 -11.30
C ILE A 768 5.30 25.61 -9.78
N SER A 769 6.34 26.18 -9.14
CA SER A 769 6.27 26.51 -7.71
C SER A 769 6.07 28.00 -7.50
N ILE A 770 5.08 28.35 -6.69
CA ILE A 770 4.77 29.75 -6.34
C ILE A 770 5.36 30.15 -4.98
N GLU A 771 5.52 29.18 -4.07
CA GLU A 771 6.13 29.37 -2.75
C GLU A 771 7.52 28.72 -2.67
N ARG A 772 8.37 29.03 -3.66
CA ARG A 772 9.73 28.52 -3.72
C ARG A 772 10.52 28.94 -2.46
N PRO A 773 11.13 27.99 -1.71
CA PRO A 773 11.83 28.32 -0.45
C PRO A 773 13.03 29.25 -0.64
N ASN A 774 13.80 29.07 -1.73
CA ASN A 774 14.99 29.86 -2.02
C ASN A 774 14.76 30.69 -3.29
N ASN A 775 14.89 32.02 -3.20
CA ASN A 775 14.77 32.93 -4.36
C ASN A 775 13.39 32.82 -5.07
N PRO A 776 12.27 33.10 -4.36
CA PRO A 776 10.95 33.08 -4.96
C PRO A 776 10.81 34.09 -6.11
N LYS A 777 10.00 33.75 -7.11
CA LYS A 777 9.66 34.62 -8.23
C LYS A 777 8.22 35.13 -8.10
N PRO A 778 8.01 36.37 -7.62
CA PRO A 778 6.67 36.90 -7.38
C PRO A 778 5.73 36.80 -8.58
N ILE A 779 6.24 36.95 -9.80
CA ILE A 779 5.42 36.88 -11.02
C ILE A 779 4.63 35.57 -11.15
N LEU A 780 5.13 34.44 -10.64
CA LEU A 780 4.46 33.13 -10.73
C LEU A 780 3.22 33.03 -9.84
N ALA A 781 3.09 33.90 -8.83
CA ALA A 781 1.89 33.97 -7.98
C ALA A 781 0.68 34.57 -8.71
N TYR A 782 0.89 35.32 -9.80
CA TYR A 782 -0.19 35.92 -10.60
C TYR A 782 -0.84 34.87 -11.50
N ALA A 783 -2.15 34.65 -11.33
CA ALA A 783 -2.90 33.66 -12.09
C ALA A 783 -2.89 33.95 -13.60
N GLU A 784 -2.89 35.23 -13.98
CA GLU A 784 -2.78 35.68 -15.37
C GLU A 784 -1.46 35.23 -16.01
N PHE A 785 -0.34 35.28 -15.28
CA PHE A 785 0.94 34.82 -15.83
C PHE A 785 0.99 33.30 -15.98
N ARG A 786 0.45 32.55 -15.01
CA ARG A 786 0.37 31.08 -15.15
C ARG A 786 -0.53 30.67 -16.31
N ARG A 787 -1.65 31.36 -16.51
CA ARG A 787 -2.51 31.19 -17.71
C ARG A 787 -1.78 31.58 -18.99
N ALA A 788 -0.97 32.65 -18.97
CA ALA A 788 -0.13 33.02 -20.10
C ALA A 788 0.87 31.93 -20.46
N LEU A 789 1.53 31.29 -19.48
CA LEU A 789 2.44 30.15 -19.73
C LEU A 789 1.70 28.98 -20.41
N TYR A 790 0.48 28.66 -19.98
CA TYR A 790 -0.34 27.64 -20.62
C TYR A 790 -0.63 27.95 -22.09
N LEU A 791 -1.11 29.17 -22.37
CA LEU A 791 -1.51 29.61 -23.73
C LEU A 791 -0.30 29.85 -24.64
N ALA A 792 0.87 30.17 -24.08
CA ALA A 792 2.12 30.31 -24.82
C ALA A 792 2.75 28.97 -25.21
N THR A 793 2.24 27.84 -24.73
CA THR A 793 2.85 26.51 -24.95
C THR A 793 2.24 25.85 -26.19
N ASP A 794 3.00 25.76 -27.29
CA ASP A 794 2.59 25.02 -28.48
C ASP A 794 2.85 23.51 -28.31
N ARG A 795 1.85 22.81 -27.78
CA ARG A 795 1.93 21.37 -27.48
C ARG A 795 2.06 20.52 -28.73
N ASN A 796 1.50 20.97 -29.85
CA ASN A 796 1.58 20.24 -31.11
C ASN A 796 2.98 20.34 -31.70
N ASP A 797 3.61 21.52 -31.64
CA ASP A 797 5.02 21.66 -32.01
C ASP A 797 5.91 20.80 -31.10
N PHE A 798 5.70 20.85 -29.78
CA PHE A 798 6.44 20.00 -28.84
C PHE A 798 6.30 18.51 -29.17
N ALA A 799 5.07 18.03 -29.34
CA ALA A 799 4.79 16.64 -29.62
C ALA A 799 5.41 16.16 -30.95
N ASN A 800 5.33 16.97 -31.99
CA ASN A 800 5.80 16.59 -33.33
C ASN A 800 7.32 16.76 -33.52
N ASN A 801 7.92 17.78 -32.91
CA ASN A 801 9.30 18.17 -33.19
C ASN A 801 10.26 17.93 -32.02
N VAL A 802 9.75 17.86 -30.79
CA VAL A 802 10.57 17.57 -29.60
C VAL A 802 10.39 16.14 -29.14
N GLN A 803 9.19 15.58 -29.09
CA GLN A 803 8.97 14.23 -28.53
C GLN A 803 8.05 13.33 -29.38
N PRO A 804 8.32 13.14 -30.68
CA PRO A 804 7.46 12.29 -31.51
C PRO A 804 7.58 10.80 -31.13
N PRO A 805 6.54 9.97 -31.30
CA PRO A 805 5.18 10.28 -31.79
C PRO A 805 4.19 10.60 -30.67
N SER A 806 4.60 11.38 -29.65
CA SER A 806 3.71 11.76 -28.55
C SER A 806 2.54 12.62 -29.03
N GLU A 807 1.55 12.83 -28.16
CA GLU A 807 0.39 13.66 -28.44
C GLU A 807 0.27 14.81 -27.43
N GLY A 808 -0.08 16.00 -27.89
CA GLY A 808 -0.35 17.13 -26.99
C GLY A 808 -1.46 16.81 -25.98
N ALA A 809 -1.28 17.24 -24.73
CA ALA A 809 -2.25 17.04 -23.66
C ALA A 809 -2.73 18.40 -23.11
N LEU A 810 -4.06 18.60 -23.08
CA LEU A 810 -4.69 19.83 -22.58
C LEU A 810 -5.01 19.76 -21.08
N GLY A 811 -5.30 18.54 -20.62
CA GLY A 811 -5.61 18.23 -19.23
C GLY A 811 -4.41 17.70 -18.45
N TYR A 812 -4.61 17.40 -17.17
CA TYR A 812 -3.54 16.90 -16.30
C TYR A 812 -3.39 15.38 -16.32
N LEU A 813 -4.15 14.69 -17.16
CA LEU A 813 -4.11 13.25 -17.39
C LEU A 813 -3.59 12.94 -18.80
N SER A 814 -3.09 11.71 -19.00
CA SER A 814 -2.84 11.22 -20.37
C SER A 814 -4.15 11.09 -21.15
N ASN A 815 -4.08 11.32 -22.46
CA ASN A 815 -5.19 11.30 -23.42
C ASN A 815 -5.95 9.96 -23.46
N ILE A 816 -5.37 8.88 -22.90
CA ILE A 816 -5.97 7.55 -22.85
C ILE A 816 -6.52 7.14 -21.49
N HIS A 817 -6.46 8.01 -20.47
CA HIS A 817 -7.11 7.70 -19.18
C HIS A 817 -8.61 7.57 -19.37
N GLN A 818 -9.17 6.54 -18.74
CA GLN A 818 -10.59 6.23 -18.74
C GLN A 818 -11.15 6.48 -17.34
N VAL A 819 -12.41 6.91 -17.22
CA VAL A 819 -12.96 7.25 -15.89
C VAL A 819 -13.25 6.02 -15.04
N SER A 820 -13.42 4.88 -15.69
CA SER A 820 -13.42 3.54 -15.11
C SER A 820 -12.84 2.58 -16.15
N GLU A 821 -12.52 1.35 -15.74
CA GLU A 821 -12.13 0.30 -16.69
C GLU A 821 -13.26 -0.15 -17.64
N TRP A 822 -14.48 0.33 -17.39
CA TRP A 822 -15.68 0.06 -18.18
C TRP A 822 -16.04 1.19 -19.13
N ALA A 823 -15.32 2.30 -19.08
CA ALA A 823 -15.67 3.47 -19.86
C ALA A 823 -15.63 3.18 -21.37
N SER A 824 -16.66 3.64 -22.06
CA SER A 824 -16.81 3.49 -23.51
C SER A 824 -15.73 4.24 -24.31
N GLN A 825 -15.10 5.25 -23.70
CA GLN A 825 -14.08 6.12 -24.30
C GLN A 825 -13.09 6.66 -23.26
N ALA A 826 -11.97 7.22 -23.72
CA ALA A 826 -11.07 7.97 -22.86
C ALA A 826 -11.69 9.30 -22.41
N TYR A 827 -11.38 9.74 -21.20
CA TYR A 827 -11.87 10.97 -20.60
C TYR A 827 -11.58 12.21 -21.46
N ALA A 828 -10.35 12.32 -21.99
CA ALA A 828 -9.94 13.44 -22.84
C ALA A 828 -10.74 13.53 -24.16
N SER A 829 -11.34 12.41 -24.60
CA SER A 829 -12.19 12.36 -25.80
C SER A 829 -13.66 12.71 -25.52
N SER A 830 -14.07 12.74 -24.25
CA SER A 830 -15.46 12.99 -23.85
C SER A 830 -15.94 14.41 -24.17
N ASP A 831 -17.23 14.56 -24.46
CA ASP A 831 -17.87 15.87 -24.67
C ASP A 831 -17.76 16.75 -23.42
N LYS A 832 -17.82 16.13 -22.22
CA LYS A 832 -17.67 16.84 -20.95
C LYS A 832 -16.29 17.48 -20.81
N HIS A 833 -15.22 16.76 -21.17
CA HIS A 833 -13.86 17.28 -21.15
C HIS A 833 -13.70 18.44 -22.17
N LYS A 834 -14.24 18.31 -23.37
CA LYS A 834 -14.18 19.40 -24.37
C LYS A 834 -14.92 20.64 -23.90
N GLN A 835 -16.14 20.45 -23.38
CA GLN A 835 -16.99 21.54 -22.88
C GLN A 835 -16.32 22.32 -21.73
N GLN A 836 -15.72 21.63 -20.74
CA GLN A 836 -15.05 22.35 -19.64
C GLN A 836 -13.87 23.20 -20.13
N LEU A 837 -13.16 22.76 -21.18
CA LEU A 837 -12.02 23.50 -21.71
C LEU A 837 -12.51 24.77 -22.40
N GLU A 838 -13.58 24.67 -23.19
CA GLU A 838 -14.28 25.83 -23.78
C GLU A 838 -14.80 26.79 -22.70
N ASP A 839 -15.44 26.28 -21.64
CA ASP A 839 -15.92 27.08 -20.51
C ASP A 839 -14.78 27.82 -19.77
N LEU A 840 -13.58 27.25 -19.76
CA LEU A 840 -12.36 27.86 -19.23
C LEU A 840 -11.66 28.78 -20.24
N GLY A 841 -12.13 28.86 -21.49
CA GLY A 841 -11.51 29.61 -22.59
C GLY A 841 -10.17 29.03 -23.03
N LEU A 842 -10.04 27.70 -23.03
CA LEU A 842 -8.88 26.93 -23.46
C LEU A 842 -9.23 26.18 -24.74
N GLU A 843 -9.19 26.87 -25.89
CA GLU A 843 -9.67 26.38 -27.19
C GLU A 843 -9.05 25.02 -27.60
N PRO A 844 -9.79 23.90 -27.54
CA PRO A 844 -9.23 22.56 -27.78
C PRO A 844 -8.75 22.37 -29.23
N GLU A 845 -9.47 22.96 -30.18
CA GLU A 845 -9.16 22.92 -31.63
C GLU A 845 -7.81 23.56 -31.97
N GLN A 846 -7.27 24.41 -31.09
CA GLN A 846 -5.95 25.04 -31.24
C GLN A 846 -4.88 24.41 -30.34
N GLY A 847 -5.17 23.27 -29.70
CA GLY A 847 -4.25 22.67 -28.73
C GLY A 847 -4.04 23.55 -27.48
N GLY A 848 -5.00 24.43 -27.17
CA GLY A 848 -4.88 25.39 -26.07
C GLY A 848 -3.76 26.43 -26.26
N TYR A 849 -3.28 26.62 -27.49
CA TYR A 849 -2.26 27.61 -27.83
C TYR A 849 -2.89 28.90 -28.35
N ASP A 850 -2.58 30.03 -27.72
CA ASP A 850 -2.94 31.38 -28.16
C ASP A 850 -1.86 32.37 -27.69
N SER A 851 -0.86 32.61 -28.55
CA SER A 851 0.26 33.49 -28.23
C SER A 851 -0.13 34.96 -28.07
N ALA A 852 -1.20 35.40 -28.72
CA ALA A 852 -1.66 36.78 -28.63
C ALA A 852 -2.31 37.05 -27.26
N GLU A 853 -3.19 36.15 -26.81
CA GLU A 853 -3.79 36.23 -25.49
C GLU A 853 -2.75 35.97 -24.39
N ALA A 854 -1.82 35.03 -24.59
CA ALA A 854 -0.71 34.80 -23.66
C ALA A 854 0.11 36.08 -23.42
N LEU A 855 0.49 36.78 -24.49
CA LEU A 855 1.22 38.03 -24.39
C LEU A 855 0.40 39.13 -23.68
N ALA A 856 -0.90 39.21 -23.94
CA ALA A 856 -1.79 40.17 -23.27
C ALA A 856 -1.86 39.93 -21.76
N LEU A 857 -2.06 38.66 -21.35
CA LEU A 857 -2.09 38.25 -19.95
C LEU A 857 -0.75 38.46 -19.26
N PHE A 858 0.38 38.16 -19.91
CA PHE A 858 1.71 38.44 -19.38
C PHE A 858 1.93 39.93 -19.13
N LYS A 859 1.56 40.80 -20.08
CA LYS A 859 1.64 42.26 -19.90
C LYS A 859 0.79 42.73 -18.72
N SER A 860 -0.41 42.18 -18.54
CA SER A 860 -1.27 42.50 -17.39
C SER A 860 -0.64 42.07 -16.06
N ALA A 861 -0.15 40.83 -15.99
CA ALA A 861 0.47 40.29 -14.78
C ALA A 861 1.73 41.09 -14.40
N ARG A 862 2.55 41.44 -15.40
CA ARG A 862 3.75 42.27 -15.20
C ARG A 862 3.39 43.66 -14.69
N ALA A 863 2.36 44.30 -15.26
CA ALA A 863 1.91 45.61 -14.80
C ALA A 863 1.41 45.56 -13.35
N ALA A 864 0.68 44.51 -12.97
CA ALA A 864 0.25 44.29 -11.59
C ALA A 864 1.45 44.07 -10.65
N ALA A 865 2.41 43.22 -11.04
CA ALA A 865 3.60 42.96 -10.24
C ALA A 865 4.50 44.19 -10.05
N ILE A 866 4.57 45.08 -11.05
CA ILE A 866 5.23 46.38 -10.92
C ILE A 866 4.45 47.29 -9.96
N ALA A 867 3.12 47.34 -10.07
CA ALA A 867 2.27 48.15 -9.19
C ALA A 867 2.35 47.70 -7.72
N ASP A 868 2.49 46.40 -7.48
CA ASP A 868 2.68 45.81 -6.15
C ASP A 868 4.12 45.96 -5.62
N GLY A 869 5.02 46.52 -6.43
CA GLY A 869 6.41 46.82 -6.06
C GLY A 869 7.35 45.62 -6.11
N HIS A 870 6.96 44.52 -6.75
CA HIS A 870 7.81 43.33 -6.90
C HIS A 870 8.89 43.49 -7.98
N TYR A 871 8.67 44.37 -8.97
CA TYR A 871 9.60 44.64 -10.06
C TYR A 871 9.65 46.13 -10.39
N ALA A 872 10.79 46.61 -10.87
CA ALA A 872 10.92 47.97 -11.40
C ALA A 872 10.41 48.08 -12.85
N GLU A 873 9.99 49.28 -13.24
CA GLU A 873 9.64 49.58 -14.64
C GLU A 873 10.84 49.30 -15.56
N GLY A 874 10.63 48.48 -16.60
CA GLY A 874 11.71 48.07 -17.52
C GLY A 874 12.62 46.95 -17.01
N GLU A 875 12.39 46.42 -15.80
CA GLU A 875 13.11 45.24 -15.32
C GLU A 875 12.75 44.00 -16.15
N VAL A 876 13.76 43.19 -16.45
CA VAL A 876 13.63 41.89 -17.13
C VAL A 876 13.28 40.84 -16.08
N ILE A 877 12.15 40.18 -16.26
CA ILE A 877 11.71 39.10 -15.38
C ILE A 877 12.52 37.85 -15.74
N LYS A 878 13.17 37.23 -14.76
CA LYS A 878 13.98 36.02 -14.94
C LYS A 878 13.29 34.83 -14.28
N ILE A 879 13.02 33.78 -15.05
CA ILE A 879 12.47 32.50 -14.57
C ILE A 879 13.45 31.36 -14.84
N GLU A 880 13.63 30.47 -13.87
CA GLU A 880 14.54 29.32 -13.94
C GLU A 880 13.82 28.06 -14.45
N PHE A 881 14.41 27.39 -15.43
CA PHE A 881 13.99 26.05 -15.84
C PHE A 881 15.01 25.01 -15.37
N LEU A 882 14.63 24.23 -14.36
CA LEU A 882 15.45 23.19 -13.75
C LEU A 882 15.28 21.87 -14.51
N TYR A 883 16.39 21.20 -14.87
CA TYR A 883 16.33 19.91 -15.58
C TYR A 883 17.55 19.02 -15.30
N TYR A 884 17.37 17.70 -15.46
CA TYR A 884 18.47 16.74 -15.37
C TYR A 884 19.38 16.85 -16.60
N ASP A 885 20.68 16.97 -16.39
CA ASP A 885 21.71 17.17 -17.42
C ASP A 885 21.92 15.90 -18.29
N ALA A 886 20.99 15.68 -19.22
CA ALA A 886 20.98 14.58 -20.19
C ALA A 886 20.53 15.07 -21.57
N GLY A 887 20.99 14.40 -22.63
CA GLY A 887 20.79 14.84 -24.03
C GLY A 887 19.34 15.11 -24.41
N SER A 888 18.41 14.21 -24.05
CA SER A 888 16.98 14.39 -24.29
C SER A 888 16.38 15.59 -23.56
N ASN A 889 16.81 15.85 -22.33
CA ASN A 889 16.32 16.96 -21.52
C ASN A 889 16.90 18.31 -21.95
N ILE A 890 18.10 18.35 -22.52
CA ILE A 890 18.67 19.57 -23.12
C ILE A 890 17.79 20.03 -24.29
N ARG A 891 17.30 19.10 -25.12
CA ARG A 891 16.37 19.41 -26.22
C ARG A 891 15.08 20.06 -25.70
N ILE A 892 14.50 19.48 -24.64
CA ILE A 892 13.30 20.02 -23.97
C ILE A 892 13.59 21.41 -23.38
N ALA A 893 14.71 21.58 -22.68
CA ALA A 893 15.10 22.84 -22.03
C ALA A 893 15.26 23.98 -23.05
N ASN A 894 15.94 23.71 -24.17
CA ASN A 894 16.09 24.69 -25.24
C ASN A 894 14.75 25.08 -25.85
N TRP A 895 13.88 24.10 -26.11
CA TRP A 895 12.54 24.38 -26.63
C TRP A 895 11.71 25.25 -25.69
N VAL A 896 11.71 24.95 -24.38
CA VAL A 896 10.97 25.76 -23.38
C VAL A 896 11.46 27.22 -23.38
N LYS A 897 12.78 27.41 -23.45
CA LYS A 897 13.38 28.75 -23.53
C LYS A 897 12.97 29.48 -24.80
N GLU A 898 13.13 28.84 -25.96
CA GLU A 898 12.80 29.42 -27.26
C GLU A 898 11.32 29.79 -27.33
N GLN A 899 10.42 28.87 -26.95
CA GLN A 899 8.98 29.06 -26.97
C GLN A 899 8.53 30.27 -26.14
N TYR A 900 8.97 30.35 -24.88
CA TYR A 900 8.53 31.43 -23.99
C TYR A 900 9.20 32.77 -24.30
N GLU A 901 10.48 32.78 -24.68
CA GLU A 901 11.12 34.02 -25.06
C GLU A 901 10.57 34.56 -26.39
N GLU A 902 10.19 33.71 -27.34
CA GLU A 902 9.55 34.15 -28.59
C GLU A 902 8.20 34.83 -28.32
N VAL A 903 7.35 34.21 -27.49
CA VAL A 903 5.99 34.73 -27.22
C VAL A 903 6.02 36.00 -26.36
N PHE A 904 6.86 36.04 -25.32
CA PHE A 904 6.83 37.12 -24.31
C PHE A 904 7.75 38.30 -24.63
N ASN A 905 8.61 38.19 -25.64
CA ASN A 905 9.51 39.25 -26.10
C ASN A 905 9.25 39.66 -27.56
N PRO A 906 8.02 40.15 -27.89
CA PRO A 906 7.72 40.58 -29.25
C PRO A 906 8.60 41.76 -29.68
N GLU A 907 8.86 41.87 -30.98
CA GLU A 907 9.49 43.04 -31.62
C GLU A 907 10.88 43.44 -31.08
N GLY A 908 11.62 42.51 -30.47
CA GLY A 908 12.96 42.76 -29.94
C GLY A 908 12.99 43.40 -28.54
N GLU A 909 11.85 43.41 -27.84
CA GLU A 909 11.80 43.68 -26.41
C GLU A 909 12.57 42.58 -25.62
N THR A 910 12.85 42.82 -24.34
CA THR A 910 13.43 41.78 -23.47
C THR A 910 12.75 41.90 -22.11
N ASN A 911 11.52 41.41 -22.04
CA ASN A 911 10.66 41.48 -20.87
C ASN A 911 10.80 40.23 -19.98
N LEU A 912 11.07 39.08 -20.59
CA LEU A 912 11.26 37.78 -19.92
C LEU A 912 12.56 37.12 -20.39
N GLU A 913 13.30 36.52 -19.46
CA GLU A 913 14.45 35.66 -19.73
C GLU A 913 14.25 34.31 -19.02
N VAL A 914 14.35 33.21 -19.77
CA VAL A 914 14.36 31.84 -19.24
C VAL A 914 15.80 31.39 -19.01
N ILE A 915 16.14 31.09 -17.77
CA ILE A 915 17.47 30.63 -17.33
C ILE A 915 17.45 29.10 -17.25
N LEU A 916 18.23 28.45 -18.11
CA LEU A 916 18.39 27.00 -18.09
C LEU A 916 19.35 26.57 -16.98
N LYS A 917 18.90 25.68 -16.10
CA LYS A 917 19.69 25.18 -14.96
C LYS A 917 19.81 23.65 -15.01
N PRO A 918 20.86 23.11 -15.66
CA PRO A 918 21.16 21.68 -15.62
C PRO A 918 21.66 21.27 -14.22
N VAL A 919 21.20 20.12 -13.74
CA VAL A 919 21.62 19.51 -12.46
C VAL A 919 21.76 17.98 -12.59
N SER A 920 22.40 17.34 -11.62
CA SER A 920 22.41 15.86 -11.51
C SER A 920 21.03 15.31 -11.14
N SER A 921 20.81 14.01 -11.33
CA SER A 921 19.56 13.33 -10.93
C SER A 921 19.25 13.52 -9.44
N ASP A 922 20.26 13.35 -8.57
CA ASP A 922 20.10 13.48 -7.12
C ASP A 922 19.67 14.91 -6.73
N GLU A 923 20.31 15.91 -7.33
CA GLU A 923 20.00 17.31 -7.03
C GLU A 923 18.65 17.73 -7.62
N LEU A 924 18.27 17.20 -8.80
CA LEU A 924 16.93 17.37 -9.36
C LEU A 924 15.87 16.83 -8.39
N ASN A 925 16.05 15.60 -7.90
CA ASN A 925 15.11 14.99 -6.96
C ASN A 925 15.00 15.79 -5.67
N LYS A 926 16.13 16.21 -5.10
CA LYS A 926 16.15 17.04 -3.89
C LYS A 926 15.41 18.36 -4.07
N GLN A 927 15.68 19.11 -5.14
CA GLN A 927 15.00 20.38 -5.41
C GLN A 927 13.52 20.18 -5.76
N ARG A 928 13.18 19.13 -6.52
CA ARG A 928 11.79 18.78 -6.84
C ARG A 928 10.98 18.51 -5.57
N THR A 929 11.49 17.67 -4.67
CA THR A 929 10.84 17.36 -3.38
C THR A 929 10.68 18.59 -2.49
N ALA A 930 11.67 19.49 -2.49
CA ALA A 930 11.59 20.73 -1.72
C ALA A 930 10.68 21.81 -2.33
N GLY A 931 10.27 21.65 -3.60
CA GLY A 931 9.62 22.71 -4.37
C GLY A 931 10.55 23.89 -4.70
N ASP A 932 11.87 23.64 -4.79
CA ASP A 932 12.90 24.67 -4.97
C ASP A 932 13.26 24.93 -6.45
N PHE A 933 12.24 25.21 -7.26
CA PHE A 933 12.36 25.51 -8.70
C PHE A 933 11.32 26.55 -9.11
N ASP A 934 11.54 27.26 -10.22
CA ASP A 934 10.50 28.11 -10.81
C ASP A 934 9.64 27.25 -11.75
N LEU A 935 10.28 26.64 -12.75
CA LEU A 935 9.72 25.66 -13.67
C LEU A 935 10.57 24.37 -13.69
N ILE A 936 9.92 23.22 -13.81
CA ILE A 936 10.58 21.91 -14.00
C ILE A 936 9.76 21.05 -14.96
N PHE A 937 10.43 20.29 -15.83
CA PHE A 937 9.79 19.22 -16.59
C PHE A 937 9.60 17.99 -15.72
N THR A 938 8.35 17.55 -15.56
CA THR A 938 8.01 16.38 -14.76
C THR A 938 6.80 15.66 -15.34
N GLY A 939 6.64 14.39 -15.00
CA GLY A 939 5.49 13.60 -15.40
C GLY A 939 5.34 12.38 -14.52
N MET A 940 4.30 11.61 -14.78
CA MET A 940 4.07 10.32 -14.13
C MET A 940 3.90 9.25 -15.21
N SER A 941 4.45 8.08 -14.94
CA SER A 941 4.20 6.83 -15.66
C SER A 941 3.71 5.76 -14.67
N GLY A 942 3.00 4.74 -15.14
CA GLY A 942 2.58 3.63 -14.28
C GLY A 942 1.39 3.90 -13.36
N ALA A 943 0.72 5.05 -13.48
CA ALA A 943 -0.59 5.28 -12.86
C ALA A 943 -1.62 4.28 -13.40
N THR A 944 -2.67 3.97 -12.64
CA THR A 944 -3.79 3.19 -13.21
C THR A 944 -4.37 3.92 -14.42
N PHE A 945 -4.98 3.20 -15.36
CA PHE A 945 -5.71 3.86 -16.46
C PHE A 945 -6.93 4.64 -15.99
N GLN A 946 -7.26 4.61 -14.68
CA GLN A 946 -8.41 5.29 -14.10
C GLN A 946 -8.12 6.78 -13.86
N ALA A 947 -8.87 7.63 -14.55
CA ALA A 947 -8.73 9.08 -14.56
C ALA A 947 -8.93 9.72 -13.17
N THR A 948 -9.99 9.30 -12.46
CA THR A 948 -10.32 9.77 -11.11
C THR A 948 -9.21 9.43 -10.10
N PHE A 949 -8.65 8.23 -10.19
CA PHE A 949 -7.51 7.81 -9.38
C PHE A 949 -6.27 8.65 -9.68
N GLY A 950 -5.93 8.83 -10.97
CA GLY A 950 -4.80 9.66 -11.38
C GLY A 950 -4.90 11.11 -10.86
N MET A 951 -6.11 11.69 -10.89
CA MET A 951 -6.36 13.04 -10.36
C MET A 951 -6.11 13.14 -8.85
N GLY A 952 -6.61 12.16 -8.10
CA GLY A 952 -6.39 12.05 -6.66
C GLY A 952 -4.95 11.86 -6.26
N TYR A 953 -4.33 10.84 -6.84
CA TYR A 953 -2.98 10.38 -6.52
C TYR A 953 -1.92 11.47 -6.69
N ILE A 954 -2.17 12.40 -7.61
CA ILE A 954 -1.19 13.40 -8.00
C ILE A 954 -1.43 14.73 -7.29
N PHE A 955 -2.68 15.07 -6.99
CA PHE A 955 -3.03 16.44 -6.62
C PHE A 955 -3.68 16.56 -5.23
N SER A 956 -4.21 15.47 -4.65
CA SER A 956 -4.79 15.50 -3.31
C SER A 956 -3.72 15.28 -2.23
N PRO A 957 -3.49 16.18 -1.27
CA PRO A 957 -2.52 15.95 -0.18
C PRO A 957 -2.99 14.91 0.83
N SER A 958 -4.28 14.58 0.84
CA SER A 958 -4.82 13.44 1.60
C SER A 958 -4.29 12.09 1.09
N PHE A 959 -3.63 12.07 -0.07
CA PHE A 959 -3.20 10.85 -0.76
C PHE A 959 -1.83 10.96 -1.46
N SER A 960 -1.38 12.16 -1.82
CA SER A 960 -0.21 12.41 -2.67
C SER A 960 1.00 12.96 -1.91
N THR A 961 2.19 12.63 -2.43
CA THR A 961 3.47 13.32 -2.12
C THR A 961 4.19 13.79 -3.38
N PHE A 962 3.56 13.68 -4.55
CA PHE A 962 4.26 13.72 -5.83
C PHE A 962 3.59 14.68 -6.82
N LEU A 963 4.40 15.62 -7.33
CA LEU A 963 4.31 16.22 -8.68
C LEU A 963 3.64 17.60 -8.86
N ALA A 964 3.20 18.30 -7.82
CA ALA A 964 2.89 19.73 -7.92
C ALA A 964 4.02 20.58 -7.33
N GLY A 965 4.29 21.75 -7.91
CA GLY A 965 5.14 22.73 -7.25
C GLY A 965 4.47 23.30 -5.99
N LYS A 966 5.24 23.97 -5.15
CA LYS A 966 4.77 24.38 -3.82
C LYS A 966 3.87 25.62 -3.89
N GLY A 967 2.79 25.62 -3.09
CA GLY A 967 1.97 26.80 -2.78
C GLY A 967 0.58 26.87 -3.40
N HIS A 968 0.12 25.87 -4.16
CA HIS A 968 -1.15 25.96 -4.90
C HIS A 968 -2.44 25.78 -4.08
N GLY A 969 -2.38 25.34 -2.82
CA GLY A 969 -3.59 25.16 -2.00
C GLY A 969 -4.65 24.23 -2.62
N ILE A 970 -4.20 23.13 -3.23
CA ILE A 970 -5.07 22.20 -3.97
C ILE A 970 -6.21 21.60 -3.13
N PRO A 971 -6.01 21.13 -1.88
CA PRO A 971 -7.11 20.48 -1.13
C PRO A 971 -8.36 21.36 -1.01
N GLU A 972 -8.16 22.66 -0.88
CA GLU A 972 -9.18 23.70 -0.68
C GLU A 972 -9.67 24.31 -1.99
N ALA A 973 -9.12 23.87 -3.12
CA ALA A 973 -9.55 24.31 -4.44
C ALA A 973 -11.06 24.11 -4.59
N GLU A 974 -11.76 25.17 -5.00
CA GLU A 974 -13.21 25.16 -5.12
C GLU A 974 -13.66 24.26 -6.29
N VAL A 975 -14.55 23.31 -5.98
CA VAL A 975 -15.24 22.47 -6.97
C VAL A 975 -16.74 22.75 -6.91
N LYS A 976 -17.36 23.01 -8.05
CA LYS A 976 -18.79 23.39 -8.16
C LYS A 976 -19.49 22.66 -9.29
N GLY A 977 -20.76 22.32 -9.06
CA GLY A 977 -21.64 21.80 -10.10
C GLY A 977 -21.30 20.39 -10.58
N VAL A 978 -20.73 19.54 -9.73
CA VAL A 978 -20.41 18.16 -10.09
C VAL A 978 -21.63 17.28 -9.85
N GLU A 979 -22.27 16.81 -10.93
CA GLU A 979 -23.46 15.98 -10.87
C GLU A 979 -23.08 14.50 -10.68
N MET A 980 -23.63 13.88 -9.63
CA MET A 980 -23.48 12.45 -9.28
C MET A 980 -24.86 11.82 -9.01
N THR A 981 -25.84 12.17 -9.85
CA THR A 981 -27.26 11.90 -9.61
C THR A 981 -27.56 10.41 -9.60
N ASN A 982 -26.90 9.62 -10.46
CA ASN A 982 -27.18 8.19 -10.60
C ASN A 982 -26.82 7.44 -9.31
N LEU A 983 -25.58 7.62 -8.80
CA LEU A 983 -25.20 7.05 -7.51
C LEU A 983 -26.01 7.61 -6.35
N PHE A 984 -26.30 8.92 -6.37
CA PHE A 984 -27.11 9.53 -5.33
C PHE A 984 -28.49 8.87 -5.22
N ASP A 985 -29.14 8.55 -6.33
CA ASP A 985 -30.42 7.83 -6.34
C ASP A 985 -30.31 6.42 -5.74
N ILE A 986 -29.24 5.68 -6.04
CA ILE A 986 -28.97 4.37 -5.44
C ILE A 986 -28.84 4.48 -3.92
N VAL A 987 -28.00 5.40 -3.45
CA VAL A 987 -27.76 5.61 -2.01
C VAL A 987 -29.01 6.16 -1.31
N LYS A 988 -29.81 6.99 -1.98
CA LYS A 988 -31.09 7.54 -1.49
C LYS A 988 -32.14 6.44 -1.29
N VAL A 989 -32.25 5.49 -2.23
CA VAL A 989 -33.13 4.32 -2.06
C VAL A 989 -32.68 3.46 -0.89
N LYS A 990 -31.36 3.18 -0.75
CA LYS A 990 -30.82 2.49 0.42
C LYS A 990 -31.16 3.23 1.71
N THR A 991 -31.00 4.56 1.74
CA THR A 991 -31.38 5.41 2.89
C THR A 991 -32.83 5.19 3.31
N ALA A 992 -33.76 5.24 2.36
CA ALA A 992 -35.18 5.06 2.64
C ALA A 992 -35.49 3.67 3.20
N TYR A 993 -34.80 2.63 2.69
CA TYR A 993 -34.91 1.27 3.21
C TYR A 993 -34.36 1.14 4.64
N VAL A 994 -33.21 1.74 4.92
CA VAL A 994 -32.61 1.77 6.27
C VAL A 994 -33.56 2.44 7.25
N GLU A 995 -34.05 3.64 6.92
CA GLU A 995 -34.98 4.37 7.77
C GLU A 995 -36.29 3.61 8.02
N ALA A 996 -36.82 2.92 7.00
CA ALA A 996 -38.01 2.08 7.15
C ALA A 996 -37.74 0.89 8.08
N THR A 997 -36.57 0.26 7.98
CA THR A 997 -36.16 -0.87 8.81
C THR A 997 -35.93 -0.45 10.27
N VAL A 998 -35.29 0.71 10.48
CA VAL A 998 -35.11 1.31 11.82
C VAL A 998 -36.46 1.62 12.46
N LYS A 999 -37.40 2.18 11.70
CA LYS A 999 -38.78 2.43 12.18
C LYS A 999 -39.51 1.12 12.50
N ALA A 1000 -39.28 0.05 11.74
CA ALA A 1000 -39.87 -1.26 11.98
C ALA A 1000 -39.25 -1.99 13.19
N ASN A 1001 -38.03 -1.64 13.59
CA ASN A 1001 -37.27 -2.25 14.68
C ASN A 1001 -37.16 -1.35 15.93
N ASP A 1002 -38.22 -0.60 16.27
CA ASP A 1002 -38.29 0.26 17.47
C ASP A 1002 -37.12 1.26 17.63
N GLY A 1003 -36.59 1.76 16.51
CA GLY A 1003 -35.48 2.72 16.50
C GLY A 1003 -34.09 2.08 16.65
N LYS A 1004 -34.00 0.75 16.68
CA LYS A 1004 -32.71 0.04 16.64
C LYS A 1004 -32.21 -0.04 15.21
N VAL A 1005 -30.99 0.45 14.98
CA VAL A 1005 -30.29 0.36 13.69
C VAL A 1005 -29.52 -0.95 13.64
N PRO A 1006 -29.83 -1.89 12.72
CA PRO A 1006 -28.95 -3.00 12.43
C PRO A 1006 -27.59 -2.48 11.94
N GLU A 1007 -26.53 -2.93 12.60
CA GLU A 1007 -25.14 -2.60 12.27
C GLU A 1007 -24.80 -3.06 10.84
N GLY A 1008 -24.08 -2.24 10.07
CA GLY A 1008 -23.62 -2.59 8.72
C GLY A 1008 -24.60 -2.35 7.56
N MET A 1009 -25.73 -1.64 7.77
CA MET A 1009 -26.65 -1.32 6.66
C MET A 1009 -26.14 -0.22 5.71
N ARG A 1010 -25.26 0.67 6.17
CA ARG A 1010 -24.47 1.60 5.34
C ARG A 1010 -23.09 1.79 5.93
N THR A 1011 -22.12 2.09 5.09
CA THR A 1011 -20.78 2.49 5.54
C THR A 1011 -20.78 3.96 6.02
N LEU A 1012 -19.82 4.32 6.88
CA LEU A 1012 -19.63 5.72 7.30
C LEU A 1012 -19.42 6.65 6.11
N SER A 1013 -18.78 6.16 5.05
CA SER A 1013 -18.53 6.91 3.82
C SER A 1013 -19.81 7.14 3.01
N GLU A 1014 -20.68 6.13 2.87
CA GLU A 1014 -21.99 6.29 2.24
C GLU A 1014 -22.86 7.32 2.97
N ASP A 1015 -22.81 7.34 4.32
CA ASP A 1015 -23.51 8.34 5.11
C ASP A 1015 -22.95 9.75 4.85
N LYS A 1016 -21.62 9.90 4.76
CA LYS A 1016 -20.98 11.17 4.40
C LYS A 1016 -21.38 11.62 2.99
N PHE A 1017 -21.36 10.70 2.03
CA PHE A 1017 -21.78 10.93 0.65
C PHE A 1017 -23.23 11.40 0.55
N TYR A 1018 -24.17 10.66 1.14
CA TYR A 1018 -25.58 11.04 1.14
C TYR A 1018 -25.80 12.42 1.78
N ASN A 1019 -25.19 12.67 2.93
CA ASN A 1019 -25.35 13.94 3.62
C ASN A 1019 -24.76 15.13 2.86
N ALA A 1020 -23.68 14.91 2.09
CA ALA A 1020 -23.07 15.96 1.27
C ALA A 1020 -23.94 16.37 0.08
N LEU A 1021 -24.77 15.48 -0.46
CA LEU A 1021 -25.50 15.69 -1.71
C LEU A 1021 -27.01 15.85 -1.57
N LYS A 1022 -27.59 15.50 -0.41
CA LYS A 1022 -29.05 15.48 -0.22
C LYS A 1022 -29.75 16.82 -0.42
N GLU A 1023 -29.11 17.92 -0.03
CA GLU A 1023 -29.70 19.26 -0.14
C GLU A 1023 -29.65 19.81 -1.57
N THR A 1024 -28.80 19.22 -2.41
CA THR A 1024 -28.55 19.63 -3.79
C THR A 1024 -29.02 18.58 -4.81
N ASP A 1025 -29.73 17.55 -4.35
CA ASP A 1025 -30.27 16.44 -5.14
C ASP A 1025 -29.22 15.82 -6.08
N GLY A 1026 -28.05 15.49 -5.53
CA GLY A 1026 -26.98 14.80 -6.25
C GLY A 1026 -25.89 15.71 -6.82
N VAL A 1027 -25.94 17.03 -6.60
CA VAL A 1027 -24.93 17.98 -7.12
C VAL A 1027 -23.92 18.40 -6.05
N TYR A 1028 -22.66 18.03 -6.20
CA TYR A 1028 -21.61 18.41 -5.27
C TYR A 1028 -21.12 19.84 -5.49
N ASN A 1029 -20.98 20.56 -4.37
CA ASN A 1029 -20.33 21.87 -4.28
C ASN A 1029 -19.48 21.88 -3.01
N GLY A 1030 -18.16 22.05 -3.14
CA GLY A 1030 -17.25 21.97 -2.02
C GLY A 1030 -15.79 22.13 -2.45
N THR A 1031 -14.91 21.30 -1.91
CA THR A 1031 -13.47 21.37 -2.16
C THR A 1031 -12.99 20.16 -2.95
N PHE A 1032 -11.80 20.28 -3.55
CA PHE A 1032 -11.16 19.19 -4.29
C PHE A 1032 -10.99 17.94 -3.44
N ASP A 1033 -10.40 18.07 -2.24
CA ASP A 1033 -10.23 16.93 -1.32
C ASP A 1033 -11.58 16.41 -0.82
N GLY A 1034 -12.57 17.29 -0.63
CA GLY A 1034 -13.90 16.88 -0.23
C GLY A 1034 -14.59 16.00 -1.28
N LEU A 1035 -14.52 16.37 -2.56
CA LEU A 1035 -15.05 15.55 -3.64
C LEU A 1035 -14.27 14.24 -3.78
N TYR A 1036 -12.94 14.33 -3.74
CA TYR A 1036 -12.05 13.18 -3.86
C TYR A 1036 -12.31 12.13 -2.77
N LEU A 1037 -12.38 12.55 -1.50
CA LEU A 1037 -12.61 11.65 -0.37
C LEU A 1037 -14.02 11.06 -0.37
N LEU A 1038 -15.03 11.80 -0.85
CA LEU A 1038 -16.37 11.26 -1.02
C LEU A 1038 -16.39 10.13 -2.06
N TRP A 1039 -15.74 10.35 -3.21
CA TRP A 1039 -15.57 9.33 -4.24
C TRP A 1039 -14.78 8.12 -3.73
N ASN A 1040 -13.54 8.32 -3.26
CA ASN A 1040 -12.66 7.22 -2.88
C ASN A 1040 -13.16 6.43 -1.65
N GLY A 1041 -13.88 7.10 -0.74
CA GLY A 1041 -14.39 6.48 0.47
C GLY A 1041 -15.62 5.59 0.26
N THR A 1042 -16.37 5.77 -0.83
CA THR A 1042 -17.70 5.15 -1.00
C THR A 1042 -17.58 3.87 -1.83
N ALA A 1043 -17.91 2.73 -1.22
CA ALA A 1043 -17.69 1.40 -1.79
C ALA A 1043 -18.47 1.18 -3.10
N GLU A 1044 -19.64 1.81 -3.24
CA GLU A 1044 -20.46 1.73 -4.44
C GLU A 1044 -19.80 2.30 -5.69
N PHE A 1045 -18.88 3.26 -5.58
CA PHE A 1045 -18.10 3.70 -6.74
C PHE A 1045 -17.18 2.62 -7.28
N LYS A 1046 -16.92 1.56 -6.51
CA LYS A 1046 -16.13 0.39 -6.93
C LYS A 1046 -17.00 -0.70 -7.57
N ALA A 1047 -18.33 -0.57 -7.56
CA ALA A 1047 -19.27 -1.49 -8.21
C ALA A 1047 -19.74 -0.92 -9.56
N ASP A 1048 -20.11 -1.78 -10.50
CA ASP A 1048 -20.72 -1.36 -11.78
C ASP A 1048 -22.19 -0.96 -11.55
N TYR A 1049 -22.62 0.18 -12.10
CA TYR A 1049 -24.01 0.64 -11.99
C TYR A 1049 -24.42 1.53 -13.17
N ASP A 1050 -25.72 1.52 -13.49
CA ASP A 1050 -26.30 2.35 -14.56
C ASP A 1050 -25.99 3.84 -14.30
N GLY A 1051 -25.27 4.48 -15.24
CA GLY A 1051 -24.86 5.89 -15.14
C GLY A 1051 -23.52 6.13 -14.44
N GLN A 1052 -22.78 5.09 -14.07
CA GLN A 1052 -21.46 5.23 -13.44
C GLN A 1052 -20.45 6.02 -14.30
N GLU A 1053 -20.34 5.72 -15.60
CA GLU A 1053 -19.42 6.43 -16.49
C GLU A 1053 -19.71 7.94 -16.53
N GLU A 1054 -20.99 8.34 -16.49
CA GLU A 1054 -21.41 9.73 -16.45
C GLU A 1054 -21.01 10.41 -15.13
N ASP A 1055 -21.33 9.80 -13.99
CA ASP A 1055 -20.96 10.31 -12.66
C ASP A 1055 -19.43 10.47 -12.54
N LEU A 1056 -18.66 9.45 -12.92
CA LEU A 1056 -17.19 9.47 -12.84
C LEU A 1056 -16.57 10.47 -13.83
N THR A 1057 -17.18 10.67 -15.01
CA THR A 1057 -16.77 11.71 -15.96
C THR A 1057 -17.02 13.10 -15.38
N ASN A 1058 -18.17 13.32 -14.74
CA ASN A 1058 -18.46 14.58 -14.06
C ASN A 1058 -17.50 14.84 -12.89
N ILE A 1059 -17.18 13.82 -12.09
CA ILE A 1059 -16.20 13.92 -11.00
C ILE A 1059 -14.82 14.30 -11.56
N THR A 1060 -14.34 13.58 -12.57
CA THR A 1060 -13.03 13.83 -13.19
C THR A 1060 -12.96 15.25 -13.75
N ALA A 1061 -13.99 15.70 -14.47
CA ALA A 1061 -14.07 17.07 -14.97
C ALA A 1061 -14.13 18.13 -13.86
N GLY A 1062 -14.88 17.89 -12.79
CA GLY A 1062 -14.91 18.79 -11.64
C GLY A 1062 -13.56 18.98 -10.98
N LEU A 1063 -12.83 17.87 -10.79
CA LEU A 1063 -11.48 17.88 -10.24
C LEU A 1063 -10.51 18.59 -11.20
N GLU A 1064 -10.51 18.24 -12.49
CA GLU A 1064 -9.58 18.82 -13.46
C GLU A 1064 -9.82 20.31 -13.69
N ALA A 1065 -11.08 20.75 -13.80
CA ALA A 1065 -11.44 22.15 -13.94
C ALA A 1065 -10.93 22.99 -12.76
N ALA A 1066 -10.98 22.47 -11.52
CA ALA A 1066 -10.45 23.16 -10.35
C ALA A 1066 -8.94 23.39 -10.44
N LEU A 1067 -8.20 22.43 -11.01
CA LEU A 1067 -6.75 22.54 -11.21
C LEU A 1067 -6.40 23.45 -12.41
N LEU A 1068 -7.14 23.35 -13.51
CA LEU A 1068 -6.92 24.16 -14.72
C LEU A 1068 -7.25 25.63 -14.47
N LYS A 1069 -8.27 25.92 -13.66
CA LYS A 1069 -8.61 27.29 -13.26
C LYS A 1069 -7.46 27.98 -12.50
N GLN A 1070 -6.69 27.22 -11.72
CA GLN A 1070 -5.54 27.73 -10.98
C GLN A 1070 -4.23 27.71 -11.78
N MET A 1071 -4.18 26.94 -12.88
CA MET A 1071 -2.99 26.67 -13.68
C MET A 1071 -1.80 26.27 -12.80
N ILE A 1072 -1.98 25.18 -12.04
CA ILE A 1072 -0.97 24.67 -11.08
C ILE A 1072 0.29 24.13 -11.78
N ALA A 1073 0.15 23.75 -13.04
CA ALA A 1073 1.20 23.33 -13.95
C ALA A 1073 0.73 23.57 -15.39
N VAL A 1074 1.64 23.46 -16.36
CA VAL A 1074 1.29 23.50 -17.78
C VAL A 1074 1.31 22.08 -18.34
N PRO A 1075 0.13 21.45 -18.59
CA PRO A 1075 0.06 20.21 -19.36
C PRO A 1075 0.82 20.31 -20.68
N LEU A 1076 1.57 19.27 -21.04
CA LEU A 1076 2.41 19.29 -22.23
C LEU A 1076 2.03 18.18 -23.21
N PHE A 1077 2.21 16.91 -22.84
CA PHE A 1077 1.94 15.78 -23.73
C PHE A 1077 1.64 14.47 -23.01
N SER A 1078 0.97 13.57 -23.72
CA SER A 1078 0.84 12.15 -23.43
C SER A 1078 1.87 11.39 -24.25
N SER A 1079 2.69 10.56 -23.60
CA SER A 1079 3.72 9.82 -24.32
C SER A 1079 3.12 8.70 -25.17
N THR A 1080 3.82 8.40 -26.26
CA THR A 1080 3.52 7.26 -27.12
C THR A 1080 4.81 6.50 -27.36
N SER A 1081 4.82 5.21 -27.03
CA SER A 1081 5.95 4.33 -27.26
C SER A 1081 5.94 3.84 -28.71
N ALA A 1082 7.11 3.69 -29.31
CA ALA A 1082 7.25 3.16 -30.66
C ALA A 1082 8.37 2.13 -30.69
N ALA A 1083 8.07 0.94 -31.21
CA ALA A 1083 9.04 -0.14 -31.34
C ALA A 1083 9.04 -0.68 -32.78
N VAL A 1084 10.23 -0.88 -33.33
CA VAL A 1084 10.42 -1.51 -34.63
C VAL A 1084 10.93 -2.94 -34.44
N TYR A 1085 10.42 -3.87 -35.24
CA TYR A 1085 10.83 -5.28 -35.23
C TYR A 1085 11.56 -5.67 -36.52
N GLN A 1086 12.45 -6.66 -36.43
CA GLN A 1086 13.07 -7.27 -37.60
C GLN A 1086 12.02 -7.98 -38.47
N ASN A 1087 12.27 -8.10 -39.77
CA ASN A 1087 11.31 -8.65 -40.74
C ASN A 1087 10.91 -10.11 -40.49
N ASN A 1088 11.76 -10.89 -39.82
CA ASN A 1088 11.45 -12.27 -39.45
C ASN A 1088 10.64 -12.39 -38.15
N MET A 1089 10.20 -11.28 -37.55
CA MET A 1089 9.32 -11.29 -36.39
C MET A 1089 7.88 -11.07 -36.84
N VAL A 1090 7.03 -12.06 -36.60
CA VAL A 1090 5.60 -11.98 -36.90
C VAL A 1090 4.82 -11.73 -35.62
N ARG A 1091 3.94 -10.73 -35.64
CA ARG A 1091 2.95 -10.48 -34.60
C ARG A 1091 1.55 -10.76 -35.14
N LEU A 1092 0.75 -11.47 -34.34
CA LEU A 1092 -0.61 -11.87 -34.72
C LEU A 1092 -1.65 -10.79 -34.42
N ALA A 1093 -1.46 -10.01 -33.35
CA ALA A 1093 -2.38 -8.94 -32.96
C ALA A 1093 -2.28 -7.75 -33.95
N PRO A 1094 -3.37 -7.38 -34.65
CA PRO A 1094 -3.36 -6.36 -35.70
C PRO A 1094 -3.62 -4.94 -35.17
N ALA A 1095 -3.95 -4.78 -33.90
CA ALA A 1095 -4.20 -3.49 -33.25
C ALA A 1095 -3.75 -3.53 -31.77
N TYR A 1096 -3.46 -2.34 -31.23
CA TYR A 1096 -3.08 -2.16 -29.83
C TYR A 1096 -4.29 -2.29 -28.90
N SER A 1097 -4.07 -2.97 -27.77
CA SER A 1097 -4.99 -3.05 -26.63
C SER A 1097 -4.38 -2.35 -25.42
N LEU A 1098 -5.17 -1.53 -24.71
CA LEU A 1098 -4.72 -0.89 -23.46
C LEU A 1098 -4.35 -1.91 -22.36
N PHE A 1099 -4.96 -3.11 -22.38
CA PHE A 1099 -4.77 -4.14 -21.36
C PHE A 1099 -3.83 -5.27 -21.80
N MET A 1100 -3.86 -5.65 -23.09
CA MET A 1100 -3.06 -6.75 -23.65
C MET A 1100 -1.88 -6.28 -24.50
N GLY A 1101 -1.71 -4.96 -24.65
CA GLY A 1101 -0.74 -4.37 -25.56
C GLY A 1101 -0.93 -4.89 -26.99
N TRP A 1102 0.17 -5.31 -27.60
CA TRP A 1102 0.19 -5.97 -28.91
C TRP A 1102 0.19 -7.51 -28.80
N GLY A 1103 -0.47 -8.07 -27.77
CA GLY A 1103 -0.62 -9.50 -27.50
C GLY A 1103 0.56 -10.20 -26.78
N GLY A 1104 1.62 -9.46 -26.43
CA GLY A 1104 2.78 -10.05 -25.73
C GLY A 1104 3.47 -11.20 -26.48
N MET A 1105 4.25 -12.02 -25.77
CA MET A 1105 5.01 -13.14 -26.34
C MET A 1105 4.12 -14.29 -26.83
N SER A 1106 2.92 -14.46 -26.27
CA SER A 1106 1.98 -15.51 -26.66
C SER A 1106 1.48 -15.39 -28.10
N TYR A 1107 1.48 -14.17 -28.65
CA TYR A 1107 0.94 -13.86 -29.98
C TYR A 1107 2.01 -13.30 -30.93
N MET A 1108 3.28 -13.64 -30.74
CA MET A 1108 4.37 -13.33 -31.67
C MET A 1108 5.29 -14.52 -31.85
N TYR A 1109 5.94 -14.66 -33.00
CA TYR A 1109 6.92 -15.73 -33.23
C TYR A 1109 7.95 -15.31 -34.28
N LYS A 1110 9.03 -16.08 -34.40
CA LYS A 1110 10.08 -15.88 -35.39
C LYS A 1110 9.89 -16.83 -36.57
N THR A 1111 10.07 -16.34 -37.79
CA THR A 1111 9.97 -17.15 -39.01
C THR A 1111 11.32 -17.76 -39.37
N VAL A 1112 11.29 -18.95 -39.97
CA VAL A 1112 12.48 -19.60 -40.56
C VAL A 1112 12.96 -18.92 -41.85
N ASP A 1113 12.11 -18.11 -42.50
CA ASP A 1113 12.40 -17.34 -43.71
C ASP A 1113 12.00 -15.88 -43.51
N ALA A 1114 12.96 -14.96 -43.67
CA ALA A 1114 12.81 -13.52 -43.43
C ALA A 1114 12.41 -12.72 -44.69
N SER A 1115 12.25 -13.40 -45.83
CA SER A 1115 12.01 -12.77 -47.15
C SER A 1115 10.54 -12.65 -47.53
N GLU A 1116 9.65 -13.31 -46.79
CA GLU A 1116 8.19 -13.20 -46.84
C GLU A 1116 7.68 -12.53 -45.55
#